data_AF-A0A9P4HDC1-F1
#
_entry.id   AF-A0A9P4HDC1-F1
#
_cell.length_a   1.000
_cell.length_b   1.000
_cell.length_c   1.000
_cell.angle_alpha   90.00
_cell.angle_beta   90.00
_cell.angle_gamma   90.00
#
_symmetry.space_group_name_H-M   'P 1'
#
loop_
_entity.id
_entity.type
_entity.pdbx_description
1 polymer ?
#
loop_
_entity_poly.entity_id
_entity_poly.type
_entity_poly.pdbx_seq_one_letter_code
_entity_poly.pdbx_strand_id
1 'polypeptide(L)'
;MFGLQFTANRTQIASYLFGVALFSISFLVFLNSSISFVITQRIGQSRHVGDAVGTLGFVDELVALVACPAWGLLSDRVGVRSVAVMGYSIVGVALWILVQAKNVYPELLLARILFSLGGSATATMVTAVLPAMTFVKVVQDPRSPTRRANGRSHALAPSISSELTITPARFRSSSREPTVDATEKKNTGASTSQLAGLVGMFTGCGALVALLVFLPLPTRFQDAGETPASAVADAFYVVGAIAILVALGCFFGLRSLPGEEGKGWKRLAGPDEHKATETSSRRDLVLIYPRLFWQSVRLGFASPNIGLGYVGGFVARASSVAISLFIPLFTNHYFLQTGRCTVDPQNPSDIKSACPEAYKLAAMLTGISQLVALMSAPFFGYLSGRFPKYNIPLLVAAVAGITGYAWFGSLTSPDYHSEDGTGAIFFIVSLLGISQIGAIVCSLALLGRGINNDEAPSEPSHISDSANGTSHPSAGATPPSSAPITPVDEDAPLLPRSRPMSPPEIQSHNHIKGSIAGTYSLLGGFGILLLTKAGGALFDSTGPGSPFYMMAAFNALLLVVAIGITVWPAHSSVIVTSYTRVQVLWGPRDPHGAKHNSTALLIGSRFTFPPIARHTCLTEHHGPTNSHECWAKWSRLRVLRIRFIENGMMSCSLGCATRTWRRSISPANMSFDTEVLIIGAGMSGLGLAVQIIRKFGIRNFELVEKSDDVGGTWLANTYPGFDFALNPSWSRKYSMRPEIQAYFRSVAEQYRVVEHIRFHSIVEKAEWDDAAKVWVVTVLNLQTKERVVRRAKVLVSGVGSLSVPKECDLPGVETFKGKLFHSAQWDHNFDWEDKDVVVLGNGCSATQFLPIMANEPNPVRKITQFARQAQYLSERESPIYSDAFKVTMRYVPLAMRLYRFKHYYDMERDYAGFSIESGRSIRQSLAQENEAYVKRMAPRNYWDALIPKTEIGCKRKVLDTEYLKSLWRENVELVSNDPVDRITETGVVTRSGREVRADAVVLAIGFATQQMLCPMEIVGREGVSLNEHWDTTTQGVAQAYFGTVIPSFPNFFILSTFKHTKFQTYTNPAQWAPTPSPATSP
;
A
#
# COMPACT_ATOMS: atom_id res chain seq x y z
N MET A 1 1.15 31.98 -36.95
CA MET A 1 1.69 31.02 -35.96
C MET A 1 0.76 31.05 -34.76
N PHE A 2 -0.04 30.00 -34.63
CA PHE A 2 -1.35 29.85 -33.98
C PHE A 2 -1.63 30.75 -32.74
N GLY A 3 -2.73 31.53 -32.80
CA GLY A 3 -3.22 32.44 -31.75
C GLY A 3 -3.74 31.74 -30.49
N LEU A 4 -2.93 30.88 -29.90
CA LEU A 4 -3.21 30.15 -28.67
C LEU A 4 -2.78 30.98 -27.46
N GLN A 5 -3.73 31.38 -26.61
CA GLN A 5 -3.44 32.06 -25.36
C GLN A 5 -3.00 31.06 -24.30
N PHE A 6 -1.68 30.86 -24.18
CA PHE A 6 -1.06 30.06 -23.11
C PHE A 6 -0.76 30.93 -21.90
N THR A 7 -0.82 30.35 -20.69
CA THR A 7 -0.35 31.02 -19.46
C THR A 7 1.17 30.98 -19.32
N ALA A 8 1.83 30.07 -20.04
CA ALA A 8 3.28 29.94 -20.09
C ALA A 8 3.95 30.87 -21.11
N ASN A 9 5.18 31.32 -20.80
CA ASN A 9 5.98 32.17 -21.69
C ASN A 9 6.39 31.41 -22.96
N ARG A 10 6.60 32.13 -24.07
CA ARG A 10 7.09 31.56 -25.34
C ARG A 10 8.37 30.73 -25.18
N THR A 11 9.25 31.14 -24.27
CA THR A 11 10.50 30.43 -23.93
C THR A 11 10.23 29.10 -23.23
N GLN A 12 9.23 29.02 -22.35
CA GLN A 12 8.83 27.80 -21.64
C GLN A 12 8.22 26.78 -22.61
N ILE A 13 7.37 27.25 -23.53
CA ILE A 13 6.76 26.41 -24.57
C ILE A 13 7.82 25.89 -25.54
N ALA A 14 8.74 26.76 -25.99
CA ALA A 14 9.84 26.35 -26.86
C ALA A 14 10.73 25.30 -26.17
N SER A 15 11.06 25.49 -24.89
CA SER A 15 11.87 24.55 -24.12
C SER A 15 11.17 23.20 -23.90
N TYR A 16 9.85 23.21 -23.79
CA TYR A 16 9.06 22.00 -23.68
C TYR A 16 8.96 21.23 -25.01
N LEU A 17 8.68 21.91 -26.13
CA LEU A 17 8.54 21.26 -27.44
C LEU A 17 9.89 20.84 -28.04
N PHE A 18 10.86 21.77 -28.12
CA PHE A 18 12.15 21.52 -28.75
C PHE A 18 13.18 20.90 -27.81
N GLY A 19 13.03 21.06 -26.49
CA GLY A 19 13.86 20.40 -25.51
C GLY A 19 13.24 19.07 -25.08
N VAL A 20 12.18 19.15 -24.27
CA VAL A 20 11.63 17.98 -23.57
C VAL A 20 11.00 16.96 -24.53
N ALA A 21 10.05 17.38 -25.39
CA ALA A 21 9.32 16.47 -26.27
C ALA A 21 10.22 15.87 -27.37
N LEU A 22 11.01 16.71 -28.06
CA LEU A 22 11.88 16.29 -29.16
C LEU A 22 12.98 15.32 -28.71
N PHE A 23 13.78 15.68 -27.70
CA PHE A 23 14.99 14.90 -27.35
C PHE A 23 14.72 13.69 -26.45
N SER A 24 13.61 13.64 -25.70
CA SER A 24 13.27 12.47 -24.86
C SER A 24 13.21 11.18 -25.66
N ILE A 25 12.57 11.21 -26.83
CA ILE A 25 12.46 10.04 -27.70
C ILE A 25 13.71 9.86 -28.57
N SER A 26 14.35 10.96 -28.99
CA SER A 26 15.54 10.91 -29.84
C SER A 26 16.68 10.10 -29.20
N PHE A 27 16.98 10.33 -27.91
CA PHE A 27 18.04 9.57 -27.22
C PHE A 27 17.70 8.09 -27.04
N LEU A 28 16.44 7.78 -26.76
CA LEU A 28 15.97 6.39 -26.60
C LEU A 28 16.07 5.62 -27.92
N VAL A 29 15.65 6.24 -29.03
CA VAL A 29 15.73 5.64 -30.37
C VAL A 29 17.19 5.45 -30.79
N PHE A 30 18.06 6.44 -30.55
CA PHE A 30 19.49 6.32 -30.80
C PHE A 30 20.08 5.13 -30.06
N LEU A 31 19.92 5.06 -28.73
CA LEU A 31 20.50 3.98 -27.93
C LEU A 31 20.02 2.60 -28.38
N ASN A 32 18.71 2.41 -28.53
CA ASN A 32 18.13 1.11 -28.88
C ASN A 32 18.59 0.63 -30.26
N SER A 33 18.86 1.56 -31.17
CA SER A 33 19.30 1.24 -32.53
C SER A 33 20.82 1.11 -32.64
N SER A 34 21.61 1.76 -31.78
CA SER A 34 23.07 1.79 -31.86
C SER A 34 23.79 0.83 -30.91
N ILE A 35 23.09 0.25 -29.94
CA ILE A 35 23.69 -0.67 -28.95
C ILE A 35 24.33 -1.91 -29.58
N SER A 36 23.78 -2.42 -30.69
CA SER A 36 24.36 -3.56 -31.39
C SER A 36 25.76 -3.24 -31.92
N PHE A 37 26.02 -1.99 -32.33
CA PHE A 37 27.36 -1.55 -32.75
C PHE A 37 28.34 -1.49 -31.58
N VAL A 38 27.89 -1.10 -30.39
CA VAL A 38 28.74 -1.13 -29.17
C VAL A 38 29.16 -2.56 -28.82
N ILE A 39 28.22 -3.51 -28.86
CA ILE A 39 28.50 -4.92 -28.53
C ILE A 39 29.46 -5.55 -29.56
N THR A 40 29.23 -5.28 -30.85
CA THR A 40 30.01 -5.90 -31.93
C THR A 40 31.35 -5.22 -32.18
N GLN A 41 31.38 -3.88 -32.28
CA GLN A 41 32.57 -3.12 -32.68
C GLN A 41 33.47 -2.73 -31.51
N ARG A 42 32.94 -2.66 -30.27
CA ARG A 42 33.73 -2.28 -29.09
C ARG A 42 34.03 -3.41 -28.12
N ILE A 43 33.01 -4.18 -27.75
CA ILE A 43 33.17 -5.34 -26.85
C ILE A 43 33.75 -6.55 -27.60
N GLY A 44 33.56 -6.62 -28.92
CA GLY A 44 34.08 -7.70 -29.77
C GLY A 44 33.26 -8.98 -29.68
N GLN A 45 32.01 -8.92 -29.20
CA GLN A 45 31.14 -10.07 -29.11
C GLN A 45 30.34 -10.22 -30.42
N SER A 46 30.64 -11.27 -31.19
CA SER A 46 29.98 -11.58 -32.47
C SER A 46 28.90 -12.67 -32.37
N ARG A 47 28.86 -13.44 -31.27
CA ARG A 47 27.85 -14.49 -31.03
C ARG A 47 26.80 -14.04 -30.01
N HIS A 48 25.54 -14.42 -30.23
CA HIS A 48 24.39 -14.13 -29.36
C HIS A 48 24.10 -12.63 -29.10
N VAL A 49 24.44 -11.75 -30.05
CA VAL A 49 24.19 -10.30 -29.93
C VAL A 49 22.70 -9.98 -29.74
N GLY A 50 21.82 -10.70 -30.44
CA GLY A 50 20.36 -10.49 -30.33
C GLY A 50 19.81 -10.78 -28.93
N ASP A 51 20.25 -11.87 -28.29
CA ASP A 51 19.85 -12.24 -26.93
C ASP A 51 20.34 -11.23 -25.88
N ALA A 52 21.58 -10.76 -26.05
CA ALA A 52 22.13 -9.68 -25.23
C ALA A 52 21.32 -8.38 -25.37
N VAL A 53 21.02 -7.95 -26.60
CA VAL A 53 20.23 -6.73 -26.86
C VAL A 53 18.80 -6.87 -26.32
N GLY A 54 18.18 -8.04 -26.48
CA GLY A 54 16.84 -8.33 -25.97
C GLY A 54 16.78 -8.31 -24.45
N THR A 55 17.75 -8.92 -23.77
CA THR A 55 17.84 -8.92 -22.30
C THR A 55 18.04 -7.50 -21.77
N LEU A 56 18.91 -6.72 -22.40
CA LEU A 56 19.13 -5.32 -22.03
C LEU A 56 17.86 -4.47 -22.21
N GLY A 57 17.11 -4.65 -23.30
CA GLY A 57 15.84 -3.98 -23.52
C GLY A 57 14.75 -4.40 -22.52
N PHE A 58 14.70 -5.67 -22.13
CA PHE A 58 13.78 -6.15 -21.10
C PHE A 58 14.07 -5.49 -19.73
N VAL A 59 15.34 -5.33 -19.39
CA VAL A 59 15.76 -4.64 -18.16
C VAL A 59 15.37 -3.16 -18.19
N ASP A 60 15.47 -2.51 -19.35
CA ASP A 60 15.04 -1.11 -19.50
C ASP A 60 13.57 -0.92 -19.11
N GLU A 61 12.69 -1.82 -19.56
CA GLU A 61 11.26 -1.77 -19.25
C GLU A 61 10.97 -2.09 -17.77
N LEU A 62 11.70 -3.02 -17.17
CA LEU A 62 11.56 -3.35 -15.74
C LEU A 62 11.99 -2.17 -14.85
N VAL A 63 13.09 -1.50 -15.21
CA VAL A 63 13.55 -0.29 -14.52
C VAL A 63 12.55 0.84 -14.72
N ALA A 64 12.02 1.04 -15.93
CA ALA A 64 11.04 2.07 -16.23
C ALA A 64 9.74 1.91 -15.41
N LEU A 65 9.27 0.67 -15.18
CA LEU A 65 8.09 0.40 -14.35
C LEU A 65 8.24 0.88 -12.91
N VAL A 66 9.45 0.76 -12.34
CA VAL A 66 9.71 1.18 -10.95
C VAL A 66 10.06 2.67 -10.91
N ALA A 67 10.84 3.15 -11.87
CA ALA A 67 11.38 4.50 -11.88
C ALA A 67 10.33 5.56 -12.25
N CYS A 68 9.39 5.28 -13.17
CA CYS A 68 8.38 6.25 -13.60
C CYS A 68 7.50 6.78 -12.43
N PRO A 69 6.91 5.93 -11.55
CA PRO A 69 6.22 6.41 -10.35
C PRO A 69 7.11 7.20 -9.40
N ALA A 70 8.36 6.77 -9.22
CA ALA A 70 9.32 7.42 -8.32
C ALA A 70 9.68 8.84 -8.79
N TRP A 71 9.94 9.01 -10.10
CA TRP A 71 10.19 10.32 -10.70
C TRP A 71 8.96 11.23 -10.66
N GLY A 72 7.77 10.65 -10.89
CA GLY A 72 6.50 11.35 -10.72
C GLY A 72 6.34 11.94 -9.31
N LEU A 73 6.51 11.11 -8.29
CA LEU A 73 6.47 11.51 -6.88
C LEU A 73 7.52 12.56 -6.53
N LEU A 74 8.74 12.42 -7.06
CA LEU A 74 9.81 13.39 -6.82
C LEU A 74 9.50 14.74 -7.47
N SER A 75 8.90 14.74 -8.66
CA SER A 75 8.54 15.96 -9.38
C SER A 75 7.45 16.77 -8.67
N ASP A 76 6.56 16.12 -7.91
CA ASP A 76 5.57 16.82 -7.08
C ASP A 76 6.22 17.64 -5.95
N ARG A 77 7.44 17.29 -5.53
CA ARG A 77 8.16 17.93 -4.41
C ARG A 77 9.24 18.91 -4.86
N VAL A 78 10.14 18.46 -5.73
CA VAL A 78 11.31 19.26 -6.21
C VAL A 78 10.94 20.14 -7.40
N GLY A 79 9.82 19.81 -8.04
CA GLY A 79 9.32 20.44 -9.25
C GLY A 79 9.79 19.76 -10.53
N VAL A 80 8.99 19.89 -11.58
CA VAL A 80 9.19 19.22 -12.88
C VAL A 80 10.49 19.63 -13.56
N ARG A 81 10.92 20.89 -13.39
CA ARG A 81 12.19 21.39 -13.93
C ARG A 81 13.38 20.60 -13.39
N SER A 82 13.44 20.40 -12.08
CA SER A 82 14.59 19.76 -11.44
C SER A 82 14.72 18.31 -11.86
N VAL A 83 13.59 17.60 -11.97
CA VAL A 83 13.56 16.21 -12.43
C VAL A 83 13.92 16.09 -13.91
N ALA A 84 13.45 17.01 -14.77
CA ALA A 84 13.83 17.03 -16.19
C ALA A 84 15.35 17.21 -16.38
N VAL A 85 15.93 18.19 -15.66
CA VAL A 85 17.39 18.45 -15.72
C VAL A 85 18.18 17.24 -15.24
N MET A 86 17.80 16.65 -14.10
CA MET A 86 18.43 15.43 -13.61
C MET A 86 18.33 14.28 -14.61
N GLY A 87 17.15 14.07 -15.20
CA GLY A 87 16.93 13.02 -16.21
C GLY A 87 17.89 13.14 -17.38
N TYR A 88 17.99 14.33 -17.98
CA TYR A 88 18.91 14.56 -19.11
C TYR A 88 20.39 14.49 -18.71
N SER A 89 20.77 14.96 -17.51
CA SER A 89 22.13 14.80 -17.01
C SER A 89 22.49 13.32 -16.82
N ILE A 90 21.57 12.52 -16.28
CA ILE A 90 21.76 11.07 -16.12
C ILE A 90 21.89 10.40 -17.49
N VAL A 91 21.02 10.75 -18.46
CA VAL A 91 21.11 10.23 -19.84
C VAL A 91 22.47 10.55 -20.47
N GLY A 92 22.95 11.80 -20.37
CA GLY A 92 24.23 12.21 -20.93
C GLY A 92 25.41 11.44 -20.31
N VAL A 93 25.45 11.34 -18.98
CA VAL A 93 26.48 10.57 -18.27
C VAL A 93 26.39 9.08 -18.59
N ALA A 94 25.18 8.52 -18.70
CA ALA A 94 24.98 7.12 -19.04
C ALA A 94 25.52 6.80 -20.44
N LEU A 95 25.27 7.66 -21.44
CA LEU A 95 25.79 7.47 -22.80
C LEU A 95 27.33 7.48 -22.83
N TRP A 96 27.98 8.31 -22.01
CA TRP A 96 29.44 8.32 -21.89
C TRP A 96 29.99 7.07 -21.21
N ILE A 97 29.34 6.58 -20.15
CA ILE A 97 29.76 5.37 -19.43
C ILE A 97 29.55 4.12 -20.31
N LEU A 98 28.49 4.10 -21.13
CA LEU A 98 28.09 2.94 -21.91
C LEU A 98 29.18 2.46 -22.88
N VAL A 99 29.95 3.40 -23.43
CA VAL A 99 31.07 3.12 -24.35
C VAL A 99 32.33 2.62 -23.64
N GLN A 100 32.44 2.87 -22.33
CA GLN A 100 33.60 2.44 -21.53
C GLN A 100 33.49 0.98 -21.07
N ALA A 101 32.31 0.37 -21.23
CA ALA A 101 32.07 -1.02 -20.86
C ALA A 101 32.93 -1.98 -21.67
N LYS A 102 33.63 -2.89 -20.99
CA LYS A 102 34.47 -3.93 -21.59
C LYS A 102 33.76 -5.28 -21.69
N ASN A 103 32.70 -5.48 -20.92
CA ASN A 103 31.91 -6.71 -20.88
C ASN A 103 30.42 -6.39 -20.95
N VAL A 104 29.63 -7.27 -21.59
CA VAL A 104 28.15 -7.13 -21.64
C VAL A 104 27.54 -7.26 -20.24
N TYR A 105 28.01 -8.23 -19.46
CA TYR A 105 27.63 -8.42 -18.07
C TYR A 105 28.89 -8.37 -17.19
N PRO A 106 28.92 -7.56 -16.11
CA PRO A 106 27.86 -6.70 -15.58
C PRO A 106 27.89 -5.24 -16.09
N GLU A 107 28.96 -4.80 -16.76
CA GLU A 107 29.24 -3.37 -16.99
C GLU A 107 28.25 -2.69 -17.95
N LEU A 108 28.03 -3.25 -19.15
CA LEU A 108 27.10 -2.68 -20.12
C LEU A 108 25.66 -2.68 -19.58
N LEU A 109 25.27 -3.75 -18.88
CA LEU A 109 23.99 -3.83 -18.19
C LEU A 109 23.81 -2.71 -17.15
N LEU A 110 24.82 -2.43 -16.34
CA LEU A 110 24.74 -1.38 -15.33
C LEU A 110 24.64 0.03 -15.96
N ALA A 111 25.40 0.27 -17.03
CA ALA A 111 25.31 1.52 -17.80
C ALA A 111 23.92 1.68 -18.44
N ARG A 112 23.33 0.58 -18.91
CA ARG A 112 21.98 0.54 -19.47
C ARG A 112 20.90 0.83 -18.43
N ILE A 113 21.01 0.25 -17.23
CA ILE A 113 20.13 0.57 -16.09
C ILE A 113 20.19 2.07 -15.76
N LEU A 114 21.40 2.66 -15.76
CA LEU A 114 21.57 4.10 -15.52
C LEU A 114 20.90 4.94 -16.61
N PHE A 115 21.02 4.54 -17.88
CA PHE A 115 20.30 5.20 -18.98
C PHE A 115 18.79 5.10 -18.80
N SER A 116 18.24 3.91 -18.51
CA SER A 116 16.80 3.71 -18.30
C SER A 116 16.27 4.53 -17.11
N LEU A 117 17.07 4.69 -16.05
CA LEU A 117 16.73 5.57 -14.92
C LEU A 117 16.60 7.04 -15.37
N GLY A 118 17.48 7.53 -16.24
CA GLY A 118 17.38 8.87 -16.81
C GLY A 118 16.24 9.01 -17.84
N GLY A 119 16.09 8.02 -18.73
CA GLY A 119 15.05 7.99 -19.77
C GLY A 119 13.64 7.90 -19.22
N SER A 120 13.43 7.16 -18.13
CA SER A 120 12.15 7.13 -17.42
C SER A 120 11.81 8.47 -16.77
N ALA A 121 12.80 9.22 -16.29
CA ALA A 121 12.61 10.58 -15.78
C ALA A 121 12.13 11.52 -16.89
N THR A 122 12.83 11.56 -18.02
CA THR A 122 12.50 12.43 -19.15
C THR A 122 11.13 12.08 -19.75
N ALA A 123 10.83 10.80 -19.93
CA ALA A 123 9.52 10.31 -20.39
C ALA A 123 8.37 10.72 -19.45
N THR A 124 8.57 10.64 -18.13
CA THR A 124 7.57 11.09 -17.14
C THR A 124 7.41 12.62 -17.15
N MET A 125 8.46 13.37 -17.50
CA MET A 125 8.37 14.83 -17.57
C MET A 125 7.62 15.34 -18.80
N VAL A 126 7.63 14.61 -19.92
CA VAL A 126 6.76 14.91 -21.08
C VAL A 126 5.29 14.98 -20.63
N THR A 127 4.85 14.06 -19.77
CA THR A 127 3.48 14.03 -19.26
C THR A 127 3.25 15.05 -18.13
N ALA A 128 4.18 15.20 -17.19
CA ALA A 128 4.01 16.05 -16.02
C ALA A 128 4.09 17.56 -16.30
N VAL A 129 4.79 17.98 -17.36
CA VAL A 129 4.95 19.40 -17.73
C VAL A 129 3.69 19.94 -18.42
N LEU A 130 2.96 19.10 -19.16
CA LEU A 130 1.79 19.51 -19.94
C LEU A 130 0.72 20.30 -19.14
N PRO A 131 0.23 19.82 -17.97
CA PRO A 131 -0.79 20.55 -17.20
C PRO A 131 -0.24 21.84 -16.56
N ALA A 132 1.07 21.88 -16.27
CA ALA A 132 1.73 23.07 -15.71
C ALA A 132 1.77 24.24 -16.70
N MET A 133 1.76 23.94 -18.00
CA MET A 133 1.82 24.94 -19.07
C MET A 133 0.47 25.60 -19.38
N THR A 134 -0.63 25.01 -18.91
CA THR A 134 -2.00 25.45 -19.19
C THR A 134 -2.78 25.84 -17.94
N PHE A 135 -2.12 25.89 -16.78
CA PHE A 135 -2.71 26.29 -15.50
C PHE A 135 -3.06 27.78 -15.46
N VAL A 136 -4.27 28.14 -15.02
CA VAL A 136 -4.73 29.52 -14.76
C VAL A 136 -4.95 29.71 -13.26
N LYS A 137 -4.28 30.70 -12.67
CA LYS A 137 -4.48 31.11 -11.27
C LYS A 137 -5.72 32.01 -11.19
N VAL A 138 -6.76 31.60 -10.45
CA VAL A 138 -7.90 32.49 -10.17
C VAL A 138 -7.42 33.56 -9.20
N VAL A 139 -7.28 34.80 -9.67
CA VAL A 139 -6.92 35.96 -8.83
C VAL A 139 -8.21 36.45 -8.17
N GLN A 140 -8.32 36.33 -6.85
CA GLN A 140 -9.34 37.04 -6.08
C GLN A 140 -9.01 38.53 -6.07
N ASP A 141 -9.95 39.35 -6.54
CA ASP A 141 -9.84 40.81 -6.62
C ASP A 141 -9.63 41.43 -5.22
N PRO A 142 -8.58 42.27 -4.98
CA PRO A 142 -8.29 42.87 -3.69
C PRO A 142 -9.37 43.84 -3.15
N ARG A 143 -10.46 44.10 -3.88
CA ARG A 143 -11.51 45.05 -3.49
C ARG A 143 -12.72 44.43 -2.77
N SER A 144 -12.69 43.16 -2.40
CA SER A 144 -13.76 42.56 -1.58
C SER A 144 -13.49 42.73 -0.07
N PRO A 145 -14.40 43.33 0.72
CA PRO A 145 -14.14 43.62 2.13
C PRO A 145 -14.40 42.39 2.98
N THR A 146 -13.35 41.62 3.31
CA THR A 146 -13.39 40.69 4.44
C THR A 146 -12.30 41.03 5.45
N ARG A 147 -12.81 41.53 6.58
CA ARG A 147 -12.19 41.97 7.84
C ARG A 147 -11.03 41.07 8.30
N ARG A 148 -9.78 41.58 8.28
CA ARG A 148 -8.66 41.04 9.07
C ARG A 148 -8.62 41.73 10.43
N ALA A 149 -8.75 40.97 11.52
CA ALA A 149 -8.56 41.46 12.87
C ALA A 149 -7.10 41.23 13.31
N ASN A 150 -6.30 42.30 13.33
CA ASN A 150 -5.33 42.61 14.40
C ASN A 150 -4.66 43.97 14.13
N GLY A 151 -4.93 44.96 14.99
CA GLY A 151 -4.14 46.19 15.09
C GLY A 151 -4.94 47.48 15.26
N ARG A 152 -5.23 47.82 16.52
CA ARG A 152 -5.43 49.15 17.16
C ARG A 152 -6.04 50.35 16.39
N SER A 153 -7.11 50.88 17.03
CA SER A 153 -7.57 52.29 17.10
C SER A 153 -7.90 53.05 15.81
N HIS A 154 -9.19 53.35 15.58
CA HIS A 154 -9.86 54.60 15.98
C HIS A 154 -11.36 54.48 15.67
N ALA A 155 -12.19 55.00 16.56
CA ALA A 155 -13.64 55.06 16.42
C ALA A 155 -14.06 56.09 15.37
N LEU A 156 -15.04 55.77 14.52
CA LEU A 156 -15.79 56.74 13.72
C LEU A 156 -17.23 56.23 13.56
N ALA A 157 -18.16 57.07 14.02
CA ALA A 157 -19.60 56.88 13.97
C ALA A 157 -20.14 56.99 12.53
N PRO A 158 -21.30 56.37 12.19
CA PRO A 158 -21.89 56.56 10.87
C PRO A 158 -22.64 57.89 10.84
N SER A 159 -22.24 58.80 9.94
CA SER A 159 -23.06 59.96 9.58
C SER A 159 -24.08 59.52 8.55
N ILE A 160 -25.34 59.76 8.89
CA ILE A 160 -26.49 59.79 7.99
C ILE A 160 -26.42 61.12 7.21
N SER A 161 -27.02 61.13 6.02
CA SER A 161 -27.26 62.29 5.12
C SER A 161 -26.25 62.50 3.99
N SER A 162 -26.71 62.19 2.77
CA SER A 162 -27.02 63.17 1.71
C SER A 162 -27.65 62.40 0.52
N GLU A 163 -28.98 62.48 0.36
CA GLU A 163 -29.66 63.18 -0.76
C GLU A 163 -29.36 62.56 -2.15
N LEU A 164 -30.27 61.89 -2.86
CA LEU A 164 -31.65 62.26 -3.23
C LEU A 164 -31.71 63.63 -3.91
N THR A 165 -31.38 63.67 -5.21
CA THR A 165 -31.69 64.79 -6.13
C THR A 165 -31.76 64.27 -7.59
N ILE A 166 -32.99 64.18 -8.14
CA ILE A 166 -33.48 64.70 -9.46
C ILE A 166 -32.70 64.29 -10.75
N THR A 167 -33.20 63.82 -11.91
CA THR A 167 -34.51 63.55 -12.57
C THR A 167 -34.26 62.67 -13.82
N PRO A 168 -35.29 62.09 -14.47
CA PRO A 168 -35.16 61.17 -15.60
C PRO A 168 -35.14 61.90 -16.94
N ALA A 169 -33.96 62.28 -17.45
CA ALA A 169 -33.87 62.95 -18.76
C ALA A 169 -32.57 62.70 -19.56
N ARG A 170 -31.84 61.60 -19.31
CA ARG A 170 -30.68 61.19 -20.13
C ARG A 170 -30.67 59.70 -20.50
N PHE A 171 -31.84 59.13 -20.75
CA PHE A 171 -31.97 57.79 -21.31
C PHE A 171 -32.16 57.85 -22.83
N ARG A 172 -31.15 58.37 -23.57
CA ARG A 172 -30.91 58.20 -25.01
C ARG A 172 -29.82 59.18 -25.48
N SER A 173 -28.56 58.77 -25.34
CA SER A 173 -27.48 59.22 -26.24
C SER A 173 -26.39 58.17 -26.23
N SER A 174 -26.15 57.59 -27.40
CA SER A 174 -25.13 56.59 -27.68
C SER A 174 -23.74 57.10 -27.29
N SER A 175 -23.20 56.57 -26.20
CA SER A 175 -21.78 56.34 -26.04
C SER A 175 -21.63 54.90 -25.57
N ARG A 176 -20.90 54.13 -26.37
CA ARG A 176 -20.69 52.70 -26.22
C ARG A 176 -19.65 52.53 -25.10
N GLU A 177 -20.10 52.63 -23.85
CA GLU A 177 -19.33 52.10 -22.73
C GLU A 177 -19.26 50.58 -22.88
N PRO A 178 -18.08 49.96 -22.76
CA PRO A 178 -17.99 48.51 -22.82
C PRO A 178 -18.75 47.98 -21.62
N THR A 179 -19.88 47.32 -21.89
CA THR A 179 -20.39 46.27 -21.01
C THR A 179 -19.20 45.42 -20.63
N VAL A 180 -18.82 45.43 -19.35
CA VAL A 180 -17.88 44.45 -18.83
C VAL A 180 -18.61 43.13 -18.99
N ASP A 181 -18.35 42.50 -20.13
CA ASP A 181 -18.80 41.18 -20.48
C ASP A 181 -18.59 40.27 -19.28
N ALA A 182 -19.55 39.35 -19.12
CA ALA A 182 -19.34 38.10 -18.40
C ALA A 182 -17.88 37.69 -18.57
N THR A 183 -17.13 37.66 -17.47
CA THR A 183 -15.72 37.29 -17.49
C THR A 183 -15.60 36.01 -18.29
N GLU A 184 -15.01 36.12 -19.49
CA GLU A 184 -14.78 35.00 -20.40
C GLU A 184 -14.24 33.83 -19.57
N LYS A 185 -15.03 32.77 -19.42
CA LYS A 185 -14.49 31.45 -19.06
C LYS A 185 -13.56 31.05 -20.21
N LYS A 186 -12.30 31.47 -20.11
CA LYS A 186 -11.23 31.16 -21.08
C LYS A 186 -11.17 29.65 -21.27
N ASN A 187 -11.20 29.20 -22.53
CA ASN A 187 -11.19 27.79 -22.95
C ASN A 187 -9.82 27.10 -22.68
N THR A 188 -9.42 26.96 -21.42
CA THR A 188 -8.19 26.28 -20.94
C THR A 188 -8.07 24.83 -21.45
N GLY A 189 -9.19 24.11 -21.49
CA GLY A 189 -9.24 22.73 -21.97
C GLY A 189 -8.87 22.57 -23.46
N ALA A 190 -9.29 23.51 -24.32
CA ALA A 190 -8.96 23.48 -25.75
C ALA A 190 -7.47 23.72 -26.01
N SER A 191 -6.86 24.63 -25.24
CA SER A 191 -5.41 24.91 -25.32
C SER A 191 -4.56 23.72 -24.87
N THR A 192 -5.02 22.96 -23.86
CA THR A 192 -4.35 21.75 -23.36
C THR A 192 -4.36 20.63 -24.39
N SER A 193 -5.51 20.39 -25.05
CA SER A 193 -5.62 19.37 -26.10
C SER A 193 -4.77 19.69 -27.33
N GLN A 194 -4.72 20.96 -27.74
CA GLN A 194 -3.91 21.38 -28.89
C GLN A 194 -2.40 21.28 -28.59
N LEU A 195 -1.97 21.64 -27.38
CA LEU A 195 -0.59 21.47 -26.95
C LEU A 195 -0.20 19.98 -26.89
N ALA A 196 -1.10 19.09 -26.45
CA ALA A 196 -0.86 17.65 -26.49
C ALA A 196 -0.62 17.12 -27.91
N GLY A 197 -1.35 17.63 -28.91
CA GLY A 197 -1.12 17.29 -30.33
C GLY A 197 0.24 17.73 -30.84
N LEU A 198 0.67 18.95 -30.48
CA LEU A 198 2.02 19.44 -30.80
C LEU A 198 3.09 18.58 -30.13
N VAL A 199 2.90 18.21 -28.85
CA VAL A 199 3.83 17.32 -28.14
C VAL A 199 3.95 15.99 -28.87
N GLY A 200 2.84 15.36 -29.26
CA GLY A 200 2.85 14.13 -30.05
C GLY A 200 3.68 14.26 -31.34
N MET A 201 3.46 15.33 -32.11
CA MET A 201 4.22 15.61 -33.33
C MET A 201 5.73 15.78 -33.06
N PHE A 202 6.10 16.60 -32.07
CA PHE A 202 7.51 16.84 -31.74
C PHE A 202 8.20 15.60 -31.17
N THR A 203 7.51 14.76 -30.40
CA THR A 203 8.06 13.46 -29.97
C THR A 203 8.35 12.53 -31.16
N GLY A 204 7.48 12.52 -32.18
CA GLY A 204 7.71 11.76 -33.42
C GLY A 204 8.84 12.33 -34.28
N CYS A 205 8.95 13.66 -34.39
CA CYS A 205 10.10 14.31 -35.02
C CYS A 205 11.42 13.97 -34.32
N GLY A 206 11.39 13.72 -33.00
CA GLY A 206 12.56 13.28 -32.24
C GLY A 206 13.15 11.96 -32.74
N ALA A 207 12.29 11.01 -33.11
CA ALA A 207 12.72 9.75 -33.73
C ALA A 207 13.37 9.99 -35.11
N LEU A 208 12.85 10.93 -35.91
CA LEU A 208 13.47 11.33 -37.17
C LEU A 208 14.83 11.99 -36.97
N VAL A 209 14.99 12.82 -35.94
CA VAL A 209 16.31 13.39 -35.58
C VAL A 209 17.30 12.28 -35.22
N ALA A 210 16.88 11.26 -34.48
CA ALA A 210 17.74 10.13 -34.16
C ALA A 210 18.17 9.37 -35.42
N LEU A 211 17.26 9.15 -36.36
CA LEU A 211 17.51 8.43 -37.61
C LEU A 211 18.38 9.22 -38.60
N LEU A 212 18.11 10.51 -38.78
CA LEU A 212 18.77 11.33 -39.79
C LEU A 212 20.06 11.98 -39.30
N VAL A 213 20.17 12.23 -38.00
CA VAL A 213 21.31 12.94 -37.41
C VAL A 213 22.18 12.02 -36.58
N PHE A 214 21.61 11.31 -35.59
CA PHE A 214 22.44 10.57 -34.61
C PHE A 214 22.96 9.22 -35.12
N LEU A 215 22.12 8.42 -35.77
CA LEU A 215 22.49 7.09 -36.25
C LEU A 215 23.53 7.09 -37.38
N PRO A 216 23.61 8.13 -38.25
CA PRO A 216 24.70 8.26 -39.21
C PRO A 216 26.03 8.77 -38.64
N LEU A 217 26.11 9.18 -37.37
CA LEU A 217 27.35 9.72 -36.80
C LEU A 217 28.50 8.70 -36.80
N PRO A 218 28.32 7.43 -36.35
CA PRO A 218 29.40 6.45 -36.36
C PRO A 218 29.98 6.23 -37.77
N THR A 219 29.14 6.20 -38.80
CA THR A 219 29.61 6.02 -40.18
C THR A 219 30.35 7.26 -40.68
N ARG A 220 29.86 8.47 -40.36
CA ARG A 220 30.54 9.72 -40.74
C ARG A 220 31.92 9.87 -40.10
N PHE A 221 32.09 9.41 -38.86
CA PHE A 221 33.42 9.40 -38.21
C PHE A 221 34.35 8.33 -38.80
N GLN A 222 33.80 7.18 -39.21
CA GLN A 222 34.57 6.18 -39.96
C GLN A 222 35.04 6.71 -41.32
N ASP A 223 34.16 7.40 -42.07
CA ASP A 223 34.49 8.03 -43.34
C ASP A 223 35.54 9.15 -43.19
N ALA A 224 35.62 9.77 -42.00
CA ALA A 224 36.63 10.77 -41.65
C ALA A 224 37.99 10.16 -41.24
N GLY A 225 38.13 8.83 -41.26
CA GLY A 225 39.38 8.11 -41.02
C GLY A 225 39.56 7.53 -39.61
N GLU A 226 38.54 7.54 -38.76
CA GLU A 226 38.62 6.95 -37.42
C GLU A 226 38.41 5.43 -37.43
N THR A 227 38.99 4.74 -36.44
CA THR A 227 38.75 3.30 -36.26
C THR A 227 37.26 3.04 -35.93
N PRO A 228 36.65 1.92 -36.36
CA PRO A 228 35.22 1.65 -36.10
C PRO A 228 34.83 1.74 -34.63
N ALA A 229 35.72 1.29 -33.74
CA ALA A 229 35.53 1.34 -32.30
C ALA A 229 35.58 2.76 -31.72
N SER A 230 36.46 3.64 -32.25
CA SER A 230 36.52 5.06 -31.85
C SER A 230 35.32 5.82 -32.39
N ALA A 231 34.99 5.60 -33.66
CA ALA A 231 33.86 6.29 -34.30
C ALA A 231 32.52 6.05 -33.60
N VAL A 232 32.26 4.83 -33.11
CA VAL A 232 31.09 4.54 -32.27
C VAL A 232 31.19 5.27 -30.93
N ALA A 233 32.37 5.28 -30.30
CA ALA A 233 32.60 5.99 -29.05
C ALA A 233 32.32 7.48 -29.17
N ASP A 234 32.89 8.12 -30.20
CA ASP A 234 32.79 9.54 -30.47
C ASP A 234 31.35 9.96 -30.81
N ALA A 235 30.61 9.13 -31.54
CA ALA A 235 29.17 9.34 -31.73
C ALA A 235 28.39 9.36 -30.41
N PHE A 236 28.64 8.43 -29.49
CA PHE A 236 28.00 8.39 -28.18
C PHE A 236 28.44 9.56 -27.28
N TYR A 237 29.71 9.99 -27.35
CA TYR A 237 30.19 11.17 -26.64
C TYR A 237 29.48 12.45 -27.11
N VAL A 238 29.33 12.63 -28.42
CA VAL A 238 28.61 13.76 -29.02
C VAL A 238 27.13 13.77 -28.60
N VAL A 239 26.43 12.64 -28.73
CA VAL A 239 25.02 12.55 -28.33
C VAL A 239 24.85 12.77 -26.82
N GLY A 240 25.78 12.25 -25.99
CA GLY A 240 25.82 12.52 -24.55
C GLY A 240 26.03 14.01 -24.22
N ALA A 241 26.90 14.70 -24.95
CA ALA A 241 27.11 16.14 -24.80
C ALA A 241 25.85 16.94 -25.17
N ILE A 242 25.15 16.55 -26.25
CA ILE A 242 23.87 17.15 -26.63
C ILE A 242 22.83 16.96 -25.52
N ALA A 243 22.76 15.79 -24.88
CA ALA A 243 21.86 15.56 -23.75
C ALA A 243 22.14 16.52 -22.56
N ILE A 244 23.42 16.78 -22.25
CA ILE A 244 23.80 17.74 -21.21
C ILE A 244 23.44 19.17 -21.60
N LEU A 245 23.63 19.55 -22.86
CA LEU A 245 23.20 20.87 -23.38
C LEU A 245 21.68 21.04 -23.30
N VAL A 246 20.90 20.00 -23.60
CA VAL A 246 19.45 19.98 -23.43
C VAL A 246 19.07 20.12 -21.95
N ALA A 247 19.82 19.49 -21.04
CA ALA A 247 19.64 19.66 -19.59
C ALA A 247 19.83 21.13 -19.17
N LEU A 248 20.87 21.80 -19.65
CA LEU A 248 21.11 23.23 -19.43
C LEU A 248 19.99 24.08 -20.03
N GLY A 249 19.56 23.79 -21.26
CA GLY A 249 18.42 24.43 -21.90
C GLY A 249 17.13 24.32 -21.08
N CYS A 250 16.83 23.14 -20.54
CA CYS A 250 15.67 22.91 -19.67
C CYS A 250 15.80 23.65 -18.33
N PHE A 251 17.01 23.77 -17.78
CA PHE A 251 17.26 24.48 -16.52
C PHE A 251 16.89 25.96 -16.60
N PHE A 252 17.28 26.64 -17.69
CA PHE A 252 16.93 28.04 -17.94
C PHE A 252 15.50 28.19 -18.47
N GLY A 253 15.11 27.32 -19.39
CA GLY A 253 13.86 27.38 -20.14
C GLY A 253 12.60 27.09 -19.33
N LEU A 254 12.66 26.17 -18.37
CA LEU A 254 11.53 25.79 -17.50
C LEU A 254 11.53 26.56 -16.16
N ARG A 255 12.20 27.70 -16.09
CA ARG A 255 12.24 28.53 -14.88
C ARG A 255 10.87 29.17 -14.62
N SER A 256 10.46 29.19 -13.34
CA SER A 256 9.22 29.83 -12.86
C SER A 256 7.95 29.35 -13.58
N LEU A 257 7.74 28.02 -13.64
CA LEU A 257 6.52 27.46 -14.21
C LEU A 257 5.28 27.79 -13.35
N PRO A 258 4.13 28.15 -13.97
CA PRO A 258 2.88 28.34 -13.26
C PRO A 258 2.48 27.09 -12.45
N GLY A 259 2.02 27.28 -11.21
CA GLY A 259 1.61 26.17 -10.33
C GLY A 259 2.76 25.38 -9.69
N GLU A 260 4.03 25.83 -9.86
CA GLU A 260 5.22 25.26 -9.21
C GLU A 260 5.80 26.20 -8.12
N GLU A 261 5.07 27.27 -7.76
CA GLU A 261 5.47 28.24 -6.72
C GLU A 261 5.64 27.53 -5.36
N GLY A 262 6.85 27.59 -4.78
CA GLY A 262 7.18 26.96 -3.50
C GLY A 262 7.74 25.53 -3.58
N LYS A 263 7.88 24.94 -4.78
CA LYS A 263 8.60 23.66 -4.96
C LYS A 263 10.11 23.88 -5.13
N GLY A 264 10.91 23.00 -4.54
CA GLY A 264 12.37 23.09 -4.65
C GLY A 264 13.12 22.23 -3.65
N TRP A 265 14.42 22.08 -3.87
CA TRP A 265 15.32 21.25 -3.06
C TRP A 265 15.31 21.57 -1.56
N LYS A 266 15.01 22.83 -1.20
CA LYS A 266 14.90 23.28 0.20
C LYS A 266 13.77 22.59 0.97
N ARG A 267 12.69 22.13 0.30
CA ARG A 267 11.61 21.33 0.94
C ARG A 267 11.98 19.86 1.18
N LEU A 268 13.05 19.36 0.55
CA LEU A 268 13.61 18.03 0.83
C LEU A 268 14.71 18.07 1.89
N ALA A 269 15.40 19.20 2.03
CA ALA A 269 16.61 19.33 2.86
C ALA A 269 16.50 20.30 4.07
N GLY A 270 15.50 21.18 4.12
CA GLY A 270 15.37 22.23 5.15
C GLY A 270 14.08 22.13 5.97
N PRO A 271 14.11 22.52 7.26
CA PRO A 271 12.90 22.67 8.07
C PRO A 271 12.10 23.88 7.54
N ASP A 272 10.80 23.71 7.32
CA ASP A 272 9.91 24.78 6.88
C ASP A 272 9.85 25.91 7.92
N GLU A 273 10.46 27.06 7.61
CA GLU A 273 10.18 28.32 8.30
C GLU A 273 8.86 28.90 7.80
N HIS A 274 7.74 28.47 8.37
CA HIS A 274 6.56 29.32 8.60
C HIS A 274 5.71 28.72 9.75
N LYS A 275 5.91 29.31 10.93
CA LYS A 275 5.12 29.25 12.18
C LYS A 275 4.81 27.87 12.79
N ALA A 276 5.71 27.48 13.70
CA ALA A 276 5.49 26.89 15.03
C ALA A 276 4.25 25.99 15.22
N THR A 277 4.44 24.67 15.16
CA THR A 277 4.51 23.70 16.27
C THR A 277 4.84 22.33 15.64
N GLU A 278 5.53 21.43 16.36
CA GLU A 278 5.82 20.01 16.00
C GLU A 278 7.21 19.65 15.45
N THR A 279 8.02 19.08 16.35
CA THR A 279 9.16 18.20 16.10
C THR A 279 8.72 16.82 15.57
N SER A 280 8.46 16.67 14.27
CA SER A 280 8.27 15.35 13.60
C SER A 280 8.83 15.24 12.16
N SER A 281 9.59 16.22 11.67
CA SER A 281 9.72 16.41 10.21
C SER A 281 10.52 15.34 9.42
N ARG A 282 11.33 14.45 10.01
CA ARG A 282 12.13 13.48 9.21
C ARG A 282 11.48 12.11 9.00
N ARG A 283 10.50 11.70 9.82
CA ARG A 283 9.81 10.40 9.67
C ARG A 283 8.56 10.48 8.78
N ASP A 284 7.92 11.65 8.73
CA ASP A 284 6.73 11.87 7.92
C ASP A 284 7.05 11.98 6.41
N LEU A 285 8.23 12.49 6.03
CA LEU A 285 8.63 12.56 4.61
C LEU A 285 8.57 11.19 3.92
N VAL A 286 9.10 10.13 4.53
CA VAL A 286 9.18 8.78 3.92
C VAL A 286 7.81 8.06 3.92
N LEU A 287 6.94 8.33 4.89
CA LEU A 287 5.59 7.75 4.99
C LEU A 287 4.57 8.39 4.04
N ILE A 288 4.85 9.57 3.49
CA ILE A 288 3.94 10.28 2.58
C ILE A 288 4.05 9.78 1.13
N TYR A 289 5.18 9.23 0.69
CA TYR A 289 5.38 8.82 -0.72
C TYR A 289 4.44 7.70 -1.22
N PRO A 290 4.25 6.58 -0.49
CA PRO A 290 3.31 5.55 -0.93
C PRO A 290 1.85 6.03 -0.90
N ARG A 291 1.53 6.96 0.01
CA ARG A 291 0.18 7.53 0.13
C ARG A 291 -0.17 8.41 -1.07
N LEU A 292 0.76 9.23 -1.56
CA LEU A 292 0.55 10.08 -2.76
C LEU A 292 0.38 9.24 -4.03
N PHE A 293 1.17 8.18 -4.19
CA PHE A 293 1.00 7.24 -5.31
C PHE A 293 -0.35 6.52 -5.24
N TRP A 294 -0.74 6.03 -4.06
CA TRP A 294 -2.04 5.37 -3.92
C TRP A 294 -3.20 6.35 -4.13
N GLN A 295 -3.00 7.63 -3.79
CA GLN A 295 -3.95 8.69 -4.09
C GLN A 295 -4.08 8.93 -5.60
N SER A 296 -3.00 8.95 -6.38
CA SER A 296 -3.07 9.09 -7.85
C SER A 296 -3.70 7.88 -8.54
N VAL A 297 -3.49 6.67 -8.00
CA VAL A 297 -4.18 5.45 -8.45
C VAL A 297 -5.68 5.53 -8.14
N ARG A 298 -6.05 5.87 -6.90
CA ARG A 298 -7.46 6.02 -6.50
C ARG A 298 -8.17 7.12 -7.29
N LEU A 299 -7.47 8.21 -7.60
CA LEU A 299 -8.01 9.30 -8.40
C LEU A 299 -8.34 8.87 -9.84
N GLY A 300 -7.62 7.90 -10.39
CA GLY A 300 -7.94 7.29 -11.69
C GLY A 300 -9.29 6.57 -11.70
N PHE A 301 -9.77 6.08 -10.56
CA PHE A 301 -11.12 5.49 -10.43
C PHE A 301 -12.18 6.52 -10.05
N ALA A 302 -11.79 7.62 -9.41
CA ALA A 302 -12.71 8.65 -8.96
C ALA A 302 -13.02 9.71 -10.05
N SER A 303 -12.04 10.02 -10.91
CA SER A 303 -12.19 11.04 -11.94
C SER A 303 -12.19 10.42 -13.35
N PRO A 304 -13.23 10.66 -14.16
CA PRO A 304 -13.41 10.00 -15.45
C PRO A 304 -12.31 10.34 -16.46
N ASN A 305 -11.86 11.60 -16.50
CA ASN A 305 -10.83 12.05 -17.43
C ASN A 305 -9.45 11.43 -17.14
N ILE A 306 -9.06 11.32 -15.86
CA ILE A 306 -7.77 10.73 -15.47
C ILE A 306 -7.80 9.21 -15.69
N GLY A 307 -8.90 8.54 -15.32
CA GLY A 307 -9.09 7.11 -15.59
C GLY A 307 -9.04 6.78 -17.08
N LEU A 308 -9.74 7.55 -17.91
CA LEU A 308 -9.72 7.38 -19.37
C LEU A 308 -8.34 7.68 -19.96
N GLY A 309 -7.63 8.68 -19.41
CA GLY A 309 -6.23 8.96 -19.74
C GLY A 309 -5.32 7.77 -19.43
N TYR A 310 -5.46 7.12 -18.28
CA TYR A 310 -4.67 5.94 -17.90
C TYR A 310 -4.90 4.74 -18.84
N VAL A 311 -6.16 4.43 -19.16
CA VAL A 311 -6.49 3.33 -20.09
C VAL A 311 -5.98 3.66 -21.50
N GLY A 312 -6.14 4.91 -21.96
CA GLY A 312 -5.61 5.34 -23.25
C GLY A 312 -4.08 5.27 -23.32
N GLY A 313 -3.38 5.62 -22.24
CA GLY A 313 -1.91 5.50 -22.14
C GLY A 313 -1.41 4.06 -22.21
N PHE A 314 -2.13 3.12 -21.58
CA PHE A 314 -1.88 1.69 -21.68
C PHE A 314 -1.98 1.20 -23.14
N VAL A 315 -3.09 1.50 -23.83
CA VAL A 315 -3.31 1.08 -25.22
C VAL A 315 -2.31 1.74 -26.18
N ALA A 316 -2.01 3.01 -25.97
CA ALA A 316 -1.04 3.77 -26.75
C ALA A 316 0.35 3.15 -26.73
N ARG A 317 0.85 2.80 -25.54
CA ARG A 317 2.18 2.20 -25.37
C ARG A 317 2.23 0.75 -25.86
N ALA A 318 1.19 -0.05 -25.61
CA ALA A 318 1.08 -1.39 -26.20
C ALA A 318 1.09 -1.36 -27.74
N SER A 319 0.34 -0.42 -28.35
CA SER A 319 0.30 -0.23 -29.81
C SER A 319 1.69 -0.01 -30.43
N SER A 320 2.60 0.67 -29.73
CA SER A 320 3.96 0.89 -30.23
C SER A 320 4.75 -0.41 -30.42
N VAL A 321 4.57 -1.39 -29.53
CA VAL A 321 5.19 -2.71 -29.63
C VAL A 321 4.51 -3.54 -30.72
N ALA A 322 3.19 -3.45 -30.86
CA ALA A 322 2.46 -4.10 -31.95
C ALA A 322 3.04 -3.73 -33.33
N ILE A 323 3.23 -2.43 -33.54
CA ILE A 323 3.70 -1.89 -34.81
C ILE A 323 5.20 -2.15 -35.02
N SER A 324 6.04 -1.95 -33.99
CA SER A 324 7.51 -2.03 -34.15
C SER A 324 8.08 -3.44 -34.05
N LEU A 325 7.42 -4.37 -33.35
CA LEU A 325 7.90 -5.73 -33.13
C LEU A 325 7.09 -6.76 -33.92
N PHE A 326 5.75 -6.74 -33.78
CA PHE A 326 4.92 -7.80 -34.33
C PHE A 326 4.66 -7.67 -35.82
N ILE A 327 4.65 -6.46 -36.42
CA ILE A 327 4.58 -6.32 -37.89
C ILE A 327 5.80 -6.97 -38.56
N PRO A 328 7.06 -6.66 -38.17
CA PRO A 328 8.21 -7.37 -38.72
C PRO A 328 8.18 -8.89 -38.49
N LEU A 329 7.78 -9.35 -37.30
CA LEU A 329 7.69 -10.79 -37.02
C LEU A 329 6.65 -11.49 -37.90
N PHE A 330 5.48 -10.86 -38.09
CA PHE A 330 4.43 -11.37 -38.97
C PHE A 330 4.90 -11.48 -40.43
N THR A 331 5.53 -10.42 -40.95
CA THR A 331 6.07 -10.42 -42.31
C THR A 331 7.17 -11.48 -42.48
N ASN A 332 8.09 -11.59 -41.53
CA ASN A 332 9.17 -12.58 -41.60
C ASN A 332 8.63 -14.02 -41.56
N HIS A 333 7.66 -14.29 -40.66
CA HIS A 333 7.03 -15.61 -40.57
C HIS A 333 6.36 -16.02 -41.89
N TYR A 334 5.66 -15.10 -42.55
CA TYR A 334 5.01 -15.37 -43.84
C TYR A 334 6.01 -15.75 -44.94
N PHE A 335 7.12 -15.01 -45.09
CA PHE A 335 8.12 -15.28 -46.13
C PHE A 335 8.85 -16.61 -45.89
N LEU A 336 9.04 -17.00 -44.62
CA LEU A 336 9.60 -18.31 -44.26
C LEU A 336 8.62 -19.44 -44.54
N GLN A 337 7.35 -19.28 -44.18
CA GLN A 337 6.32 -20.31 -44.37
C GLN A 337 6.01 -20.58 -45.85
N THR A 338 6.07 -19.54 -46.69
CA THR A 338 5.85 -19.65 -48.14
C THR A 338 7.08 -20.15 -48.91
N GLY A 339 8.19 -20.45 -48.23
CA GLY A 339 9.42 -20.95 -48.84
C GLY A 339 10.15 -19.95 -49.74
N ARG A 340 9.74 -18.67 -49.74
CA ARG A 340 10.41 -17.58 -50.48
C ARG A 340 11.75 -17.17 -49.86
N CYS A 341 12.09 -17.79 -48.74
CA CYS A 341 13.21 -17.50 -47.88
C CYS A 341 13.65 -18.76 -47.15
N THR A 342 14.95 -19.04 -47.13
CA THR A 342 15.52 -20.13 -46.32
C THR A 342 16.58 -19.55 -45.38
N VAL A 343 16.47 -19.87 -44.09
CA VAL A 343 17.41 -19.40 -43.05
C VAL A 343 18.04 -20.63 -42.44
N ASP A 344 19.37 -20.62 -42.29
CA ASP A 344 20.10 -21.69 -41.61
C ASP A 344 19.70 -21.73 -40.11
N PRO A 345 19.18 -22.87 -39.60
CA PRO A 345 18.77 -23.01 -38.21
C PRO A 345 19.87 -22.72 -37.18
N GLN A 346 21.14 -22.79 -37.57
CA GLN A 346 22.27 -22.56 -36.66
C GLN A 346 22.68 -21.08 -36.51
N ASN A 347 22.16 -20.17 -37.36
CA ASN A 347 22.56 -18.76 -37.34
C ASN A 347 21.37 -17.79 -37.55
N PRO A 348 20.46 -17.64 -36.57
CA PRO A 348 19.25 -16.81 -36.69
C PRO A 348 19.51 -15.30 -36.89
N SER A 349 20.75 -14.82 -36.76
CA SER A 349 21.15 -13.45 -37.08
C SER A 349 21.22 -13.14 -38.58
N ASP A 350 21.19 -14.16 -39.45
CA ASP A 350 21.26 -14.00 -40.91
C ASP A 350 19.92 -13.65 -41.57
N ILE A 351 18.82 -13.47 -40.82
CA ILE A 351 17.49 -13.14 -41.40
C ILE A 351 17.53 -11.86 -42.26
N LYS A 352 18.35 -10.87 -41.90
CA LYS A 352 18.49 -9.62 -42.67
C LYS A 352 19.17 -9.81 -44.04
N SER A 353 20.09 -10.77 -44.13
CA SER A 353 20.85 -11.15 -45.33
C SER A 353 20.13 -12.21 -46.16
N ALA A 354 19.47 -13.16 -45.50
CA ALA A 354 18.73 -14.26 -46.10
C ALA A 354 17.36 -13.84 -46.66
N CYS A 355 16.75 -12.77 -46.15
CA CYS A 355 15.41 -12.29 -46.54
C CYS A 355 15.32 -10.77 -46.73
N PRO A 356 16.04 -10.18 -47.70
CA PRO A 356 16.02 -8.73 -47.92
C PRO A 356 14.62 -8.19 -48.27
N GLU A 357 13.80 -8.97 -49.00
CA GLU A 357 12.45 -8.56 -49.40
C GLU A 357 11.48 -8.48 -48.21
N ALA A 358 11.50 -9.45 -47.29
CA ALA A 358 10.68 -9.42 -46.07
C ALA A 358 11.03 -8.22 -45.19
N TYR A 359 12.33 -7.91 -45.07
CA TYR A 359 12.80 -6.76 -44.30
C TYR A 359 12.38 -5.42 -44.92
N LYS A 360 12.51 -5.26 -46.24
CA LYS A 360 12.05 -4.06 -46.96
C LYS A 360 10.55 -3.84 -46.77
N LEU A 361 9.75 -4.89 -46.92
CA LEU A 361 8.30 -4.81 -46.75
C LEU A 361 7.92 -4.48 -45.30
N ALA A 362 8.50 -5.16 -44.30
CA ALA A 362 8.27 -4.88 -42.89
C ALA A 362 8.62 -3.44 -42.51
N ALA A 363 9.75 -2.92 -43.02
CA ALA A 363 10.17 -1.54 -42.82
C ALA A 363 9.21 -0.55 -43.49
N MET A 364 8.71 -0.88 -44.69
CA MET A 364 7.73 -0.07 -45.42
C MET A 364 6.40 0.02 -44.66
N LEU A 365 5.84 -1.10 -44.22
CA LEU A 365 4.58 -1.14 -43.46
C LEU A 365 4.72 -0.36 -42.14
N THR A 366 5.76 -0.65 -41.36
CA THR A 366 6.03 0.07 -40.10
C THR A 366 6.21 1.57 -40.35
N GLY A 367 6.95 1.93 -41.40
CA GLY A 367 7.21 3.33 -41.78
C GLY A 367 5.96 4.10 -42.18
N ILE A 368 5.07 3.49 -42.97
CA ILE A 368 3.79 4.10 -43.38
C ILE A 368 2.90 4.36 -42.16
N SER A 369 2.79 3.37 -41.25
CA SER A 369 2.04 3.55 -40.00
C SER A 369 2.56 4.73 -39.19
N GLN A 370 3.88 4.86 -39.03
CA GLN A 370 4.49 5.93 -38.24
C GLN A 370 4.41 7.30 -38.93
N LEU A 371 4.49 7.35 -40.26
CA LEU A 371 4.31 8.59 -41.03
C LEU A 371 2.88 9.12 -40.88
N VAL A 372 1.88 8.25 -41.05
CA VAL A 372 0.47 8.60 -40.86
C VAL A 372 0.20 9.04 -39.44
N ALA A 373 0.80 8.36 -38.45
CA ALA A 373 0.73 8.77 -37.04
C ALA A 373 1.27 10.19 -36.85
N LEU A 374 2.47 10.51 -37.38
CA LEU A 374 3.09 11.83 -37.27
C LEU A 374 2.22 12.94 -37.88
N MET A 375 1.66 12.70 -39.06
CA MET A 375 0.78 13.67 -39.76
C MET A 375 -0.55 13.87 -39.03
N SER A 376 -1.07 12.83 -38.38
CA SER A 376 -2.37 12.87 -37.70
C SER A 376 -2.30 13.46 -36.27
N ALA A 377 -1.12 13.55 -35.66
CA ALA A 377 -0.93 14.10 -34.31
C ALA A 377 -1.55 15.49 -34.07
N PRO A 378 -1.26 16.53 -34.89
CA PRO A 378 -1.86 17.86 -34.70
C PRO A 378 -3.37 17.86 -34.93
N PHE A 379 -3.86 17.02 -35.86
CA PHE A 379 -5.28 16.89 -36.17
C PHE A 379 -6.07 16.34 -34.97
N PHE A 380 -5.59 15.26 -34.34
CA PHE A 380 -6.21 14.73 -33.12
C PHE A 380 -6.13 15.70 -31.93
N GLY A 381 -5.06 16.47 -31.81
CA GLY A 381 -4.94 17.52 -30.78
C GLY A 381 -5.99 18.63 -30.96
N TYR A 382 -6.18 19.07 -32.21
CA TYR A 382 -7.21 20.04 -32.57
C TYR A 382 -8.63 19.50 -32.31
N LEU A 383 -8.94 18.29 -32.80
CA LEU A 383 -10.24 17.67 -32.62
C LEU A 383 -10.58 17.43 -31.13
N SER A 384 -9.59 17.00 -30.34
CA SER A 384 -9.74 16.79 -28.90
C SER A 384 -10.04 18.10 -28.15
N GLY A 385 -9.54 19.23 -28.65
CA GLY A 385 -9.89 20.55 -28.15
C GLY A 385 -11.27 21.04 -28.62
N ARG A 386 -11.70 20.65 -29.84
CA ARG A 386 -12.96 21.09 -30.44
C ARG A 386 -14.19 20.35 -29.91
N PHE A 387 -14.05 19.06 -29.59
CA PHE A 387 -15.13 18.19 -29.11
C PHE A 387 -14.87 17.62 -27.70
N PRO A 388 -14.74 18.48 -26.66
CA PRO A 388 -14.31 18.04 -25.33
C PRO A 388 -15.35 17.22 -24.56
N LYS A 389 -16.65 17.37 -24.88
CA LYS A 389 -17.78 16.83 -24.09
C LYS A 389 -17.95 15.31 -24.21
N TYR A 390 -17.75 14.76 -25.41
CA TYR A 390 -18.01 13.34 -25.69
C TYR A 390 -16.74 12.55 -26.01
N ASN A 391 -15.56 13.17 -25.93
CA ASN A 391 -14.28 12.54 -26.25
C ASN A 391 -14.28 11.76 -27.59
N ILE A 392 -15.05 12.27 -28.57
CA ILE A 392 -15.25 11.66 -29.89
C ILE A 392 -13.92 11.26 -30.57
N PRO A 393 -12.86 12.09 -30.52
CA PRO A 393 -11.59 11.73 -31.17
C PRO A 393 -10.95 10.47 -30.58
N LEU A 394 -11.10 10.21 -29.28
CA LEU A 394 -10.62 8.98 -28.66
C LEU A 394 -11.44 7.77 -29.11
N LEU A 395 -12.77 7.93 -29.23
CA LEU A 395 -13.67 6.87 -29.72
C LEU A 395 -13.32 6.49 -31.17
N VAL A 396 -13.09 7.49 -32.02
CA VAL A 396 -12.67 7.28 -33.42
C VAL A 396 -11.33 6.54 -33.49
N ALA A 397 -10.36 6.93 -32.65
CA ALA A 397 -9.06 6.25 -32.58
C ALA A 397 -9.18 4.80 -32.10
N ALA A 398 -10.06 4.52 -31.13
CA ALA A 398 -10.32 3.18 -30.63
C ALA A 398 -11.01 2.30 -31.69
N VAL A 399 -12.02 2.82 -32.40
CA VAL A 399 -12.68 2.11 -33.51
C VAL A 399 -11.69 1.81 -34.63
N ALA A 400 -10.88 2.78 -35.05
CA ALA A 400 -9.82 2.58 -36.04
C ALA A 400 -8.80 1.51 -35.59
N GLY A 401 -8.53 1.42 -34.29
CA GLY A 401 -7.66 0.39 -33.72
C GLY A 401 -8.29 -1.00 -33.75
N ILE A 402 -9.56 -1.13 -33.36
CA ILE A 402 -10.28 -2.40 -33.40
C ILE A 402 -10.32 -2.94 -34.83
N THR A 403 -10.75 -2.11 -35.79
CA THR A 403 -10.84 -2.53 -37.19
C THR A 403 -9.48 -2.78 -37.80
N GLY A 404 -8.53 -1.86 -37.61
CA GLY A 404 -7.18 -1.96 -38.14
C GLY A 404 -6.44 -3.20 -37.65
N TYR A 405 -6.35 -3.41 -36.34
CA TYR A 405 -5.63 -4.56 -35.78
C TYR A 405 -6.34 -5.89 -36.06
N ALA A 406 -7.68 -5.94 -36.06
CA ALA A 406 -8.42 -7.16 -36.39
C ALA A 406 -8.26 -7.53 -37.88
N TRP A 407 -8.27 -6.55 -38.79
CA TRP A 407 -8.01 -6.80 -40.20
C TRP A 407 -6.56 -7.20 -40.44
N PHE A 408 -5.58 -6.53 -39.81
CA PHE A 408 -4.18 -6.91 -39.95
C PHE A 408 -3.91 -8.33 -39.45
N GLY A 409 -4.48 -8.71 -38.29
CA GLY A 409 -4.35 -10.06 -37.75
C GLY A 409 -5.04 -11.15 -38.59
N SER A 410 -6.02 -10.77 -39.41
CA SER A 410 -6.74 -11.66 -40.32
C SER A 410 -6.13 -11.75 -41.72
N LEU A 411 -5.04 -11.02 -42.01
CA LEU A 411 -4.40 -11.06 -43.32
C LEU A 411 -3.79 -12.44 -43.59
N THR A 412 -4.09 -13.00 -44.75
CA THR A 412 -3.48 -14.24 -45.25
C THR A 412 -2.09 -13.99 -45.83
N SER A 413 -1.89 -12.87 -46.52
CA SER A 413 -0.59 -12.42 -47.01
C SER A 413 -0.34 -10.92 -46.70
N PRO A 414 0.85 -10.56 -46.19
CA PRO A 414 1.27 -9.17 -46.05
C PRO A 414 1.89 -8.59 -47.34
N ASP A 415 2.12 -9.41 -48.37
CA ASP A 415 2.77 -9.01 -49.61
C ASP A 415 1.75 -8.47 -50.63
N TYR A 416 1.88 -7.18 -50.96
CA TYR A 416 1.00 -6.49 -51.92
C TYR A 416 1.26 -6.87 -53.39
N HIS A 417 2.29 -7.67 -53.67
CA HIS A 417 2.57 -8.23 -55.00
C HIS A 417 2.06 -9.68 -55.19
N SER A 418 1.52 -10.31 -54.14
CA SER A 418 0.99 -11.68 -54.22
C SER A 418 -0.39 -11.72 -54.92
N GLU A 419 -0.77 -12.86 -55.52
CA GLU A 419 -2.07 -13.02 -56.21
C GLU A 419 -3.29 -12.77 -55.28
N ASP A 420 -3.11 -12.98 -53.97
CA ASP A 420 -4.09 -12.69 -52.91
C ASP A 420 -3.88 -11.31 -52.23
N GLY A 421 -2.79 -10.62 -52.58
CA GLY A 421 -2.33 -9.39 -51.92
C GLY A 421 -3.02 -8.14 -52.46
N THR A 422 -4.04 -7.66 -51.76
CA THR A 422 -4.69 -6.38 -52.12
C THR A 422 -3.90 -5.19 -51.55
N GLY A 423 -3.80 -4.08 -52.29
CA GLY A 423 -3.24 -2.81 -51.78
C GLY A 423 -3.94 -2.24 -50.52
N ALA A 424 -5.00 -2.91 -50.06
CA ALA A 424 -5.69 -2.68 -48.79
C ALA A 424 -4.76 -2.75 -47.56
N ILE A 425 -3.61 -3.43 -47.63
CA ILE A 425 -2.67 -3.48 -46.50
C ILE A 425 -2.16 -2.09 -46.09
N PHE A 426 -1.92 -1.19 -47.06
CA PHE A 426 -1.49 0.17 -46.76
C PHE A 426 -2.57 0.98 -46.04
N PHE A 427 -3.84 0.74 -46.39
CA PHE A 427 -4.98 1.33 -45.70
C PHE A 427 -5.10 0.79 -44.27
N ILE A 428 -5.00 -0.53 -44.08
CA ILE A 428 -5.04 -1.17 -42.75
C ILE A 428 -3.94 -0.59 -41.86
N VAL A 429 -2.70 -0.57 -42.33
CA VAL A 429 -1.55 -0.05 -41.60
C VAL A 429 -1.66 1.47 -41.32
N SER A 430 -2.35 2.22 -42.19
CA SER A 430 -2.70 3.61 -41.91
C SER A 430 -3.68 3.73 -40.73
N LEU A 431 -4.65 2.83 -40.59
CA LEU A 431 -5.56 2.78 -39.43
C LEU A 431 -4.81 2.47 -38.13
N LEU A 432 -3.81 1.59 -38.17
CA LEU A 432 -2.95 1.30 -37.01
C LEU A 432 -2.23 2.58 -36.53
N GLY A 433 -1.67 3.35 -37.46
CA GLY A 433 -1.02 4.63 -37.18
C GLY A 433 -1.98 5.67 -36.58
N ILE A 434 -3.17 5.82 -37.17
CA ILE A 434 -4.24 6.71 -36.68
C ILE A 434 -4.66 6.33 -35.26
N SER A 435 -4.86 5.04 -35.00
CA SER A 435 -5.24 4.54 -33.68
C SER A 435 -4.17 4.83 -32.63
N GLN A 436 -2.90 4.51 -32.94
CA GLN A 436 -1.77 4.72 -32.02
C GLN A 436 -1.65 6.19 -31.61
N ILE A 437 -1.58 7.11 -32.57
CA ILE A 437 -1.41 8.53 -32.24
C ILE A 437 -2.67 9.14 -31.63
N GLY A 438 -3.85 8.70 -32.07
CA GLY A 438 -5.12 9.14 -31.49
C GLY A 438 -5.21 8.78 -30.02
N ALA A 439 -4.81 7.55 -29.64
CA ALA A 439 -4.71 7.12 -28.25
C ALA A 439 -3.67 7.95 -27.46
N ILE A 440 -2.47 8.19 -28.01
CA ILE A 440 -1.42 9.00 -27.36
C ILE A 440 -1.91 10.43 -27.09
N VAL A 441 -2.37 11.13 -28.13
CA VAL A 441 -2.71 12.56 -28.04
C VAL A 441 -3.97 12.78 -27.20
N CYS A 442 -5.01 11.96 -27.39
CA CYS A 442 -6.26 12.12 -26.65
C CYS A 442 -6.11 11.77 -25.18
N SER A 443 -5.33 10.74 -24.84
CA SER A 443 -5.08 10.37 -23.44
C SER A 443 -4.26 11.43 -22.70
N LEU A 444 -3.23 12.01 -23.34
CA LEU A 444 -2.48 13.14 -22.79
C LEU A 444 -3.35 14.38 -22.57
N ALA A 445 -4.22 14.70 -23.55
CA ALA A 445 -5.16 15.80 -23.46
C ALA A 445 -6.18 15.63 -22.33
N LEU A 446 -6.70 14.41 -22.15
CA LEU A 446 -7.61 14.05 -21.06
C LEU A 446 -6.94 14.15 -19.70
N LEU A 447 -5.71 13.67 -19.59
CA LEU A 447 -4.92 13.75 -18.36
C LEU A 447 -4.69 15.21 -17.95
N GLY A 448 -4.31 16.07 -18.91
CA GLY A 448 -4.13 17.50 -18.68
C GLY A 448 -5.41 18.22 -18.23
N ARG A 449 -6.54 17.94 -18.90
CA ARG A 449 -7.86 18.49 -18.52
C ARG A 449 -8.30 18.00 -17.13
N GLY A 450 -8.11 16.72 -16.83
CA GLY A 450 -8.43 16.13 -15.53
C GLY A 450 -7.61 16.70 -14.38
N ILE A 451 -6.32 17.01 -14.59
CA ILE A 451 -5.46 17.62 -13.57
C ILE A 451 -5.86 19.08 -13.29
N ASN A 452 -6.22 19.83 -14.33
CA ASN A 452 -6.66 21.22 -14.21
C ASN A 452 -8.12 21.37 -13.76
N ASN A 453 -8.88 20.28 -13.67
CA ASN A 453 -10.29 20.25 -13.32
C ASN A 453 -11.18 21.12 -14.23
N ASP A 454 -10.88 21.10 -15.54
CA ASP A 454 -11.67 21.76 -16.58
C ASP A 454 -12.94 20.94 -16.90
N GLU A 455 -13.87 20.82 -15.95
CA GLU A 455 -15.19 20.19 -16.17
C GLU A 455 -16.17 21.21 -16.77
N ALA A 456 -16.72 20.90 -17.95
CA ALA A 456 -17.77 21.72 -18.55
C ALA A 456 -19.09 21.53 -17.78
N PRO A 457 -19.73 22.58 -17.25
CA PRO A 457 -21.03 22.44 -16.59
C PRO A 457 -22.09 21.97 -17.59
N SER A 458 -22.92 21.01 -17.18
CA SER A 458 -24.11 20.58 -17.90
C SER A 458 -25.24 21.60 -17.69
N GLU A 459 -25.38 22.59 -18.58
CA GLU A 459 -26.65 23.31 -18.74
C GLU A 459 -27.45 22.70 -19.89
N PRO A 460 -28.72 22.30 -19.68
CA PRO A 460 -29.62 21.97 -20.76
C PRO A 460 -30.18 23.26 -21.36
N SER A 461 -29.72 23.60 -22.57
CA SER A 461 -30.35 24.60 -23.42
C SER A 461 -31.69 24.04 -23.95
N HIS A 462 -32.78 24.30 -23.23
CA HIS A 462 -34.12 24.25 -23.84
C HIS A 462 -34.34 25.55 -24.60
N ILE A 463 -34.01 25.53 -25.88
CA ILE A 463 -34.64 26.41 -26.87
C ILE A 463 -35.97 25.74 -27.21
N SER A 464 -37.06 26.28 -26.66
CA SER A 464 -38.40 26.07 -27.20
C SER A 464 -38.88 27.40 -27.73
N ASP A 465 -38.88 27.51 -29.05
CA ASP A 465 -39.57 28.56 -29.78
C ASP A 465 -41.08 28.49 -29.48
N SER A 466 -41.62 29.59 -28.95
CA SER A 466 -43.03 29.93 -29.15
C SER A 466 -43.20 31.44 -29.05
N ALA A 467 -43.06 32.09 -30.20
CA ALA A 467 -43.65 33.40 -30.43
C ALA A 467 -45.18 33.26 -30.47
N ASN A 468 -45.90 33.99 -29.61
CA ASN A 468 -47.14 34.68 -29.97
C ASN A 468 -47.71 35.50 -28.80
N GLY A 469 -48.08 36.75 -29.11
CA GLY A 469 -49.33 37.33 -28.62
C GLY A 469 -49.31 38.09 -27.29
N THR A 470 -49.07 39.40 -27.38
CA THR A 470 -49.87 40.48 -26.77
C THR A 470 -50.86 40.14 -25.64
N SER A 471 -50.71 40.74 -24.45
CA SER A 471 -51.69 41.67 -23.83
C SER A 471 -51.44 41.84 -22.32
N HIS A 472 -51.33 43.10 -21.89
CA HIS A 472 -51.68 43.54 -20.53
C HIS A 472 -53.22 43.44 -20.38
N PRO A 473 -53.78 43.19 -19.18
CA PRO A 473 -54.06 44.29 -18.25
C PRO A 473 -54.05 43.98 -16.73
N SER A 474 -53.79 45.06 -15.98
CA SER A 474 -54.42 45.55 -14.73
C SER A 474 -54.84 44.65 -13.55
N ALA A 475 -54.28 45.01 -12.38
CA ALA A 475 -54.94 45.51 -11.15
C ALA A 475 -56.11 44.76 -10.49
N GLY A 476 -55.99 44.55 -9.17
CA GLY A 476 -57.11 44.77 -8.23
C GLY A 476 -57.41 43.68 -7.18
N ALA A 477 -57.25 44.07 -5.90
CA ALA A 477 -58.20 43.85 -4.79
C ALA A 477 -58.32 42.49 -4.04
N THR A 478 -57.75 42.49 -2.82
CA THR A 478 -58.28 42.07 -1.48
C THR A 478 -58.61 40.59 -1.09
N PRO A 479 -58.45 40.24 0.23
CA PRO A 479 -58.48 38.88 0.82
C PRO A 479 -59.86 38.51 1.44
N PRO A 480 -60.15 37.26 1.90
CA PRO A 480 -59.91 36.86 3.32
C PRO A 480 -59.81 35.33 3.63
N SER A 481 -59.57 35.02 4.92
CA SER A 481 -60.02 33.84 5.71
C SER A 481 -59.09 32.63 5.93
N SER A 482 -58.54 32.58 7.16
CA SER A 482 -58.09 31.41 7.95
C SER A 482 -59.23 30.37 8.18
N ALA A 483 -59.09 29.11 8.62
CA ALA A 483 -58.14 28.34 9.46
C ALA A 483 -58.37 26.80 9.19
N PRO A 484 -57.75 25.77 9.85
CA PRO A 484 -57.26 25.72 11.23
C PRO A 484 -55.84 25.15 11.47
N ILE A 485 -55.39 25.42 12.70
CA ILE A 485 -54.08 25.21 13.30
C ILE A 485 -54.13 23.96 14.19
N THR A 486 -53.08 23.13 14.20
CA THR A 486 -52.27 22.64 15.37
C THR A 486 -51.55 21.31 15.04
N PRO A 487 -50.44 20.95 15.73
CA PRO A 487 -49.60 21.71 16.65
C PRO A 487 -48.14 21.84 16.18
N VAL A 488 -47.45 22.77 16.82
CA VAL A 488 -46.05 23.18 16.65
C VAL A 488 -45.13 22.18 17.35
N ASP A 489 -44.08 21.75 16.67
CA ASP A 489 -42.97 20.98 17.25
C ASP A 489 -41.98 21.96 17.93
N GLU A 490 -41.62 21.68 19.18
CA GLU A 490 -40.85 22.55 20.10
C GLU A 490 -39.33 22.57 19.85
N ASP A 491 -38.85 22.29 18.64
CA ASP A 491 -37.40 22.22 18.32
C ASP A 491 -36.89 23.27 17.32
N ALA A 492 -37.65 24.35 17.07
CA ALA A 492 -37.21 25.44 16.19
C ALA A 492 -36.39 26.51 16.94
N PRO A 493 -35.08 26.71 16.63
CA PRO A 493 -34.29 27.77 17.25
C PRO A 493 -34.72 29.17 16.78
N LEU A 494 -35.03 30.04 17.74
CA LEU A 494 -35.60 31.39 17.59
C LEU A 494 -34.69 32.48 16.98
N LEU A 495 -33.64 32.15 16.22
CA LEU A 495 -32.82 33.13 15.49
C LEU A 495 -32.25 32.56 14.17
N PRO A 496 -32.43 33.24 13.02
CA PRO A 496 -31.84 32.80 11.76
C PRO A 496 -30.34 33.11 11.77
N ARG A 497 -29.51 32.08 11.98
CA ARG A 497 -28.05 32.19 11.84
C ARG A 497 -27.68 32.01 10.37
N SER A 498 -27.69 33.11 9.61
CA SER A 498 -27.12 33.15 8.26
C SER A 498 -25.61 32.91 8.32
N ARG A 499 -25.19 31.64 8.20
CA ARG A 499 -23.82 31.34 7.76
C ARG A 499 -23.75 31.70 6.27
N PRO A 500 -22.82 32.58 5.84
CA PRO A 500 -22.54 32.67 4.41
C PRO A 500 -22.00 31.32 3.96
N MET A 501 -22.75 30.64 3.11
CA MET A 501 -22.32 29.44 2.44
C MET A 501 -21.21 29.86 1.46
N SER A 502 -19.96 29.64 1.84
CA SER A 502 -18.84 29.76 0.91
C SER A 502 -19.10 28.78 -0.25
N PRO A 503 -19.01 29.21 -1.53
CA PRO A 503 -19.14 28.30 -2.66
C PRO A 503 -18.08 27.20 -2.55
N PRO A 504 -18.35 25.97 -3.04
CA PRO A 504 -17.39 24.87 -2.94
C PRO A 504 -16.09 25.27 -3.64
N GLU A 505 -14.98 25.26 -2.91
CA GLU A 505 -13.64 25.45 -3.46
C GLU A 505 -13.37 24.37 -4.52
N ILE A 506 -13.27 24.76 -5.80
CA ILE A 506 -12.82 23.89 -6.89
C ILE A 506 -11.32 23.64 -6.70
N GLN A 507 -10.95 22.58 -5.98
CA GLN A 507 -9.54 22.25 -5.72
C GLN A 507 -8.90 21.56 -6.94
N SER A 508 -8.00 22.27 -7.63
CA SER A 508 -7.18 21.71 -8.72
C SER A 508 -6.21 20.62 -8.22
N HIS A 509 -6.05 19.54 -8.99
CA HIS A 509 -5.14 18.42 -8.68
C HIS A 509 -3.67 18.68 -9.02
N ASN A 510 -3.30 19.93 -9.32
CA ASN A 510 -1.95 20.33 -9.72
C ASN A 510 -0.84 20.01 -8.70
N HIS A 511 -1.19 19.80 -7.43
CA HIS A 511 -0.25 19.43 -6.37
C HIS A 511 0.24 17.96 -6.45
N ILE A 512 -0.45 17.10 -7.20
CA ILE A 512 -0.11 15.66 -7.42
C ILE A 512 0.06 15.30 -8.90
N LYS A 513 0.26 16.30 -9.78
CA LYS A 513 0.35 16.09 -11.23
C LYS A 513 1.49 15.16 -11.65
N GLY A 514 2.60 15.19 -10.93
CA GLY A 514 3.74 14.31 -11.11
C GLY A 514 3.40 12.85 -10.80
N SER A 515 2.73 12.59 -9.67
CA SER A 515 2.27 11.26 -9.28
C SER A 515 1.26 10.69 -10.28
N ILE A 516 0.37 11.53 -10.81
CA ILE A 516 -0.59 11.18 -11.87
C ILE A 516 0.17 10.82 -13.17
N ALA A 517 1.12 11.64 -13.60
CA ALA A 517 1.97 11.37 -14.77
C ALA A 517 2.82 10.10 -14.63
N GLY A 518 3.34 9.85 -13.42
CA GLY A 518 4.08 8.63 -13.09
C GLY A 518 3.19 7.38 -13.15
N THR A 519 1.93 7.48 -12.70
CA THR A 519 0.94 6.39 -12.77
C THR A 519 0.53 6.11 -14.22
N TYR A 520 0.31 7.16 -15.02
CA TYR A 520 0.07 7.04 -16.46
C TYR A 520 1.20 6.29 -17.17
N SER A 521 2.46 6.66 -16.85
CA SER A 521 3.65 6.05 -17.45
C SER A 521 3.85 4.60 -17.00
N LEU A 522 3.53 4.28 -15.74
CA LEU A 522 3.52 2.91 -15.21
C LEU A 522 2.54 2.02 -15.98
N LEU A 523 1.30 2.45 -16.14
CA LEU A 523 0.28 1.67 -16.86
C LEU A 523 0.64 1.51 -18.33
N GLY A 524 1.23 2.54 -18.94
CA GLY A 524 1.84 2.46 -20.25
C GLY A 524 2.93 1.37 -20.36
N GLY A 525 3.89 1.36 -19.43
CA GLY A 525 4.95 0.34 -19.38
C GLY A 525 4.41 -1.07 -19.12
N PHE A 526 3.34 -1.19 -18.33
CA PHE A 526 2.66 -2.47 -18.13
C PHE A 526 2.02 -2.99 -19.42
N GLY A 527 1.46 -2.10 -20.25
CA GLY A 527 0.95 -2.44 -21.57
C GLY A 527 2.02 -2.97 -22.53
N ILE A 528 3.23 -2.39 -22.50
CA ILE A 528 4.40 -2.88 -23.24
C ILE A 528 4.74 -4.30 -22.80
N LEU A 529 4.98 -4.52 -21.50
CA LEU A 529 5.35 -5.84 -20.98
C LEU A 529 4.29 -6.91 -21.27
N LEU A 530 3.01 -6.57 -21.08
CA LEU A 530 1.93 -7.50 -21.31
C LEU A 530 1.86 -7.91 -22.78
N LEU A 531 1.93 -6.96 -23.72
CA LEU A 531 1.92 -7.28 -25.15
C LEU A 531 3.19 -8.04 -25.58
N THR A 532 4.37 -7.65 -25.11
CA THR A 532 5.62 -8.35 -25.47
C THR A 532 5.61 -9.79 -24.98
N LYS A 533 5.23 -10.05 -23.71
CA LYS A 533 5.23 -11.40 -23.12
C LYS A 533 4.04 -12.24 -23.57
N ALA A 534 2.82 -11.76 -23.32
CA ALA A 534 1.61 -12.52 -23.63
C ALA A 534 1.36 -12.56 -25.14
N GLY A 535 1.62 -11.46 -25.86
CA GLY A 535 1.54 -11.45 -27.31
C GLY A 535 2.58 -12.35 -27.95
N GLY A 536 3.82 -12.35 -27.47
CA GLY A 536 4.85 -13.29 -27.93
C GLY A 536 4.44 -14.76 -27.72
N ALA A 537 3.99 -15.11 -26.52
CA ALA A 537 3.51 -16.47 -26.24
C ALA A 537 2.31 -16.88 -27.11
N LEU A 538 1.38 -15.95 -27.38
CA LEU A 538 0.23 -16.20 -28.26
C LEU A 538 0.63 -16.30 -29.74
N PHE A 539 1.63 -15.54 -30.18
CA PHE A 539 2.21 -15.63 -31.52
C PHE A 539 2.75 -17.04 -31.77
N ASP A 540 3.47 -17.59 -30.79
CA ASP A 540 4.10 -18.91 -30.91
C ASP A 540 3.12 -20.08 -30.75
N SER A 541 2.09 -19.95 -29.90
CA SER A 541 1.17 -21.06 -29.57
C SER A 541 -0.09 -21.12 -30.42
N THR A 542 -0.70 -19.97 -30.73
CA THR A 542 -2.02 -19.88 -31.39
C THR A 542 -1.92 -19.45 -32.85
N GLY A 543 -0.89 -18.67 -33.19
CA GLY A 543 -0.59 -18.27 -34.57
C GLY A 543 -0.21 -16.79 -34.71
N PRO A 544 0.35 -16.39 -35.88
CA PRO A 544 1.02 -15.11 -36.06
C PRO A 544 0.09 -13.88 -35.97
N GLY A 545 -1.22 -14.06 -36.20
CA GLY A 545 -2.23 -13.00 -36.08
C GLY A 545 -2.64 -12.67 -34.63
N SER A 546 -2.33 -13.53 -33.67
CA SER A 546 -2.83 -13.46 -32.28
C SER A 546 -2.46 -12.18 -31.51
N PRO A 547 -1.22 -11.62 -31.62
CA PRO A 547 -0.87 -10.36 -30.97
C PRO A 547 -1.74 -9.20 -31.43
N PHE A 548 -2.17 -9.20 -32.70
CA PHE A 548 -3.02 -8.15 -33.26
C PHE A 548 -4.46 -8.27 -32.78
N TYR A 549 -5.00 -9.49 -32.63
CA TYR A 549 -6.31 -9.67 -31.98
C TYR A 549 -6.29 -9.22 -30.51
N MET A 550 -5.20 -9.48 -29.79
CA MET A 550 -5.05 -8.95 -28.43
C MET A 550 -5.03 -7.42 -28.41
N MET A 551 -4.38 -6.78 -29.38
CA MET A 551 -4.43 -5.32 -29.54
C MET A 551 -5.81 -4.79 -29.94
N ALA A 552 -6.56 -5.52 -30.75
CA ALA A 552 -7.95 -5.18 -31.05
C ALA A 552 -8.80 -5.27 -29.78
N ALA A 553 -8.58 -6.26 -28.91
CA ALA A 553 -9.25 -6.37 -27.61
C ALA A 553 -8.89 -5.21 -26.66
N PHE A 554 -7.63 -4.76 -26.62
CA PHE A 554 -7.22 -3.59 -25.84
C PHE A 554 -7.90 -2.31 -26.34
N ASN A 555 -8.04 -2.13 -27.65
CA ASN A 555 -8.79 -1.00 -28.22
C ASN A 555 -10.30 -1.12 -27.98
N ALA A 556 -10.86 -2.34 -27.98
CA ALA A 556 -12.26 -2.59 -27.62
C ALA A 556 -12.53 -2.24 -26.15
N LEU A 557 -11.62 -2.59 -25.24
CA LEU A 557 -11.70 -2.19 -23.84
C LEU A 557 -11.68 -0.66 -23.69
N LEU A 558 -10.76 0.02 -24.40
CA LEU A 558 -10.70 1.47 -24.42
C LEU A 558 -12.02 2.09 -24.93
N LEU A 559 -12.61 1.52 -25.99
CA LEU A 559 -13.88 1.97 -26.54
C LEU A 559 -15.03 1.79 -25.54
N VAL A 560 -15.15 0.62 -24.90
CA VAL A 560 -16.20 0.33 -23.91
C VAL A 560 -16.10 1.26 -22.71
N VAL A 561 -14.88 1.46 -22.17
CA VAL A 561 -14.66 2.38 -21.05
C VAL A 561 -14.97 3.82 -21.45
N ALA A 562 -14.56 4.24 -22.65
CA ALA A 562 -14.84 5.58 -23.16
C ALA A 562 -16.34 5.82 -23.34
N ILE A 563 -17.09 4.87 -23.90
CA ILE A 563 -18.56 4.95 -24.05
C ILE A 563 -19.24 4.94 -22.69
N GLY A 564 -18.82 4.06 -21.77
CA GLY A 564 -19.38 4.00 -20.41
C GLY A 564 -19.26 5.35 -19.70
N ILE A 565 -18.11 6.00 -19.80
CA ILE A 565 -17.85 7.32 -19.20
C ILE A 565 -18.62 8.44 -19.92
N THR A 566 -18.84 8.38 -21.23
CA THR A 566 -19.54 9.43 -21.98
C THR A 566 -21.06 9.32 -21.90
N VAL A 567 -21.61 8.12 -21.71
CA VAL A 567 -23.06 7.86 -21.61
C VAL A 567 -23.59 8.00 -20.18
N TRP A 568 -22.79 7.67 -19.16
CA TRP A 568 -23.19 7.73 -17.73
C TRP A 568 -23.68 9.12 -17.24
N PRO A 569 -23.16 10.27 -17.72
CA PRO A 569 -23.66 11.59 -17.31
C PRO A 569 -25.08 11.91 -17.82
N ALA A 570 -25.58 11.22 -18.86
CA ALA A 570 -26.87 11.55 -19.48
C ALA A 570 -28.09 11.06 -18.70
N HIS A 571 -27.93 10.10 -17.77
CA HIS A 571 -29.05 9.50 -17.03
C HIS A 571 -29.23 10.02 -15.59
N SER A 572 -28.34 10.90 -15.12
CA SER A 572 -28.27 11.25 -13.69
C SER A 572 -29.11 12.46 -13.25
N SER A 573 -29.83 13.13 -14.15
CA SER A 573 -30.62 14.34 -13.80
C SER A 573 -32.04 14.06 -13.29
N VAL A 574 -32.44 12.80 -13.08
CA VAL A 574 -33.79 12.45 -12.58
C VAL A 574 -33.77 11.53 -11.34
N ILE A 575 -32.60 11.00 -10.92
CA ILE A 575 -32.53 10.00 -9.85
C ILE A 575 -31.37 10.30 -8.88
N VAL A 576 -31.29 11.53 -8.37
CA VAL A 576 -30.40 11.86 -7.23
C VAL A 576 -31.21 12.47 -6.10
N THR A 577 -32.24 11.73 -5.67
CA THR A 577 -32.81 11.88 -4.32
C THR A 577 -33.16 10.54 -3.68
N SER A 578 -32.78 9.42 -4.26
CA SER A 578 -32.98 8.09 -3.66
C SER A 578 -32.01 7.08 -4.27
N TYR A 579 -31.46 6.20 -3.44
CA TYR A 579 -30.58 5.05 -3.74
C TYR A 579 -29.06 5.29 -3.77
N THR A 580 -28.45 5.23 -2.58
CA THR A 580 -27.13 4.61 -2.37
C THR A 580 -27.34 3.19 -1.81
N ARG A 581 -27.81 2.26 -2.67
CA ARG A 581 -27.88 0.81 -2.37
C ARG A 581 -28.19 0.02 -3.63
N VAL A 582 -27.21 -0.66 -4.22
CA VAL A 582 -27.35 -1.87 -5.09
C VAL A 582 -25.97 -2.57 -5.02
N GLN A 583 -25.75 -3.62 -4.22
CA GLN A 583 -26.20 -5.01 -4.36
C GLN A 583 -25.97 -5.59 -5.76
N VAL A 584 -24.82 -6.24 -5.97
CA VAL A 584 -24.62 -7.17 -7.09
C VAL A 584 -25.43 -8.43 -6.78
N LEU A 585 -26.58 -8.54 -7.44
CA LEU A 585 -27.41 -9.74 -7.53
C LEU A 585 -26.72 -10.80 -8.40
N TRP A 586 -26.33 -11.92 -7.80
CA TRP A 586 -26.56 -13.23 -8.41
C TRP A 586 -27.66 -13.89 -7.57
N GLY A 587 -28.88 -13.86 -8.08
CA GLY A 587 -30.04 -14.54 -7.48
C GLY A 587 -30.11 -16.01 -7.88
N PRO A 588 -30.79 -16.85 -7.08
CA PRO A 588 -30.69 -18.31 -7.11
C PRO A 588 -31.63 -18.93 -8.16
N ARG A 589 -31.23 -20.08 -8.71
CA ARG A 589 -32.16 -21.03 -9.36
C ARG A 589 -32.33 -22.23 -8.43
N ASP A 590 -33.55 -22.42 -7.95
CA ASP A 590 -33.96 -23.64 -7.25
C ASP A 590 -34.57 -24.68 -8.21
N PRO A 591 -34.64 -25.96 -7.79
CA PRO A 591 -34.64 -27.14 -8.66
C PRO A 591 -36.02 -27.81 -8.77
N HIS A 592 -36.29 -28.55 -9.87
CA HIS A 592 -37.04 -29.83 -9.90
C HIS A 592 -37.19 -30.38 -11.33
N GLY A 593 -36.76 -31.65 -11.53
CA GLY A 593 -37.15 -32.59 -12.63
C GLY A 593 -36.57 -32.28 -14.02
N ALA A 594 -36.08 -33.20 -14.85
CA ALA A 594 -36.24 -34.65 -14.94
C ALA A 594 -35.12 -35.28 -15.80
N LYS A 595 -35.07 -36.62 -15.73
CA LYS A 595 -34.15 -37.58 -16.37
C LYS A 595 -34.05 -37.46 -17.91
N HIS A 596 -32.84 -37.66 -18.48
CA HIS A 596 -32.56 -38.71 -19.48
C HIS A 596 -31.07 -38.81 -19.92
N ASN A 597 -30.51 -40.00 -19.71
CA ASN A 597 -29.59 -40.84 -20.49
C ASN A 597 -28.59 -40.31 -21.56
N SER A 598 -27.40 -40.93 -21.47
CA SER A 598 -26.44 -41.31 -22.53
C SER A 598 -25.57 -40.17 -23.12
N THR A 599 -24.25 -40.29 -23.37
CA THR A 599 -23.40 -41.45 -23.65
C THR A 599 -21.93 -41.06 -23.45
N ALA A 600 -21.08 -42.04 -23.13
CA ALA A 600 -19.63 -41.92 -22.96
C ALA A 600 -18.87 -41.59 -24.26
N LEU A 601 -17.68 -40.99 -24.14
CA LEU A 601 -16.52 -41.44 -24.92
C LEU A 601 -15.20 -41.21 -24.17
N LEU A 602 -14.48 -42.32 -23.99
CA LEU A 602 -13.13 -42.45 -23.46
C LEU A 602 -12.08 -41.98 -24.47
N ILE A 603 -11.02 -41.33 -24.01
CA ILE A 603 -9.64 -41.64 -24.44
C ILE A 603 -8.78 -41.66 -23.18
N GLY A 604 -8.29 -42.85 -22.84
CA GLY A 604 -7.26 -43.05 -21.84
C GLY A 604 -5.90 -43.29 -22.49
N SER A 605 -4.83 -43.04 -21.75
CA SER A 605 -3.65 -43.92 -21.73
C SER A 605 -2.77 -43.61 -20.53
N ARG A 606 -2.50 -44.68 -19.78
CA ARG A 606 -1.53 -44.81 -18.70
C ARG A 606 -0.12 -44.84 -19.27
N PHE A 607 0.87 -44.38 -18.50
CA PHE A 607 2.17 -45.03 -18.45
C PHE A 607 2.74 -44.96 -17.02
N THR A 608 3.33 -46.08 -16.60
CA THR A 608 3.84 -46.38 -15.25
C THR A 608 5.21 -47.04 -15.36
N PHE A 609 6.11 -46.67 -14.43
CA PHE A 609 7.36 -47.34 -13.96
C PHE A 609 8.59 -47.42 -14.88
N PRO A 610 9.84 -47.68 -14.39
CA PRO A 610 10.32 -48.02 -13.01
C PRO A 610 11.60 -47.28 -12.50
N PRO A 611 12.09 -47.60 -11.27
CA PRO A 611 13.30 -47.04 -10.63
C PRO A 611 14.59 -47.83 -10.96
N ILE A 612 15.76 -47.24 -10.72
CA ILE A 612 17.07 -47.92 -10.75
C ILE A 612 17.77 -47.76 -9.39
N ALA A 613 18.33 -48.87 -8.92
CA ALA A 613 18.97 -49.06 -7.63
C ALA A 613 20.49 -49.32 -7.76
N ARG A 614 21.21 -48.99 -6.68
CA ARG A 614 22.48 -49.55 -6.15
C ARG A 614 23.78 -49.41 -6.97
N HIS A 615 24.83 -48.87 -6.32
CA HIS A 615 25.99 -49.68 -5.93
C HIS A 615 26.82 -49.03 -4.78
N THR A 616 27.36 -49.94 -3.97
CA THR A 616 28.16 -49.85 -2.73
C THR A 616 29.68 -49.88 -2.96
N CYS A 617 30.46 -49.30 -2.04
CA CYS A 617 31.77 -49.76 -1.49
C CYS A 617 32.14 -48.84 -0.29
N LEU A 618 32.27 -49.32 0.96
CA LEU A 618 33.44 -49.94 1.63
C LEU A 618 34.61 -48.95 1.79
N THR A 619 35.32 -48.71 2.91
CA THR A 619 35.37 -49.17 4.32
C THR A 619 36.41 -48.31 5.09
N GLU A 620 36.54 -48.52 6.41
CA GLU A 620 37.62 -48.14 7.37
C GLU A 620 37.32 -46.96 8.33
N HIS A 621 36.97 -47.21 9.60
CA HIS A 621 37.78 -47.60 10.79
C HIS A 621 38.66 -46.48 11.38
N HIS A 622 38.21 -45.81 12.45
CA HIS A 622 38.59 -46.04 13.87
C HIS A 622 38.19 -44.84 14.74
N GLY A 623 37.87 -45.12 16.01
CA GLY A 623 37.33 -44.18 16.99
C GLY A 623 38.37 -43.33 17.75
N PRO A 624 38.09 -42.99 19.03
CA PRO A 624 38.07 -41.60 19.50
C PRO A 624 39.24 -41.25 20.45
N THR A 625 39.44 -39.98 20.80
CA THR A 625 40.00 -39.59 22.12
C THR A 625 39.97 -38.09 22.42
N ASN A 626 39.87 -37.82 23.71
CA ASN A 626 39.78 -36.56 24.43
C ASN A 626 41.08 -35.71 24.43
N SER A 627 40.90 -34.49 24.95
CA SER A 627 41.81 -33.71 25.81
C SER A 627 42.58 -32.53 25.20
N HIS A 628 42.15 -31.35 25.65
CA HIS A 628 42.92 -30.26 26.25
C HIS A 628 44.31 -29.86 25.73
N GLU A 629 44.38 -28.56 25.46
CA GLU A 629 45.47 -27.60 25.74
C GLU A 629 46.70 -27.48 24.83
N CYS A 630 46.95 -26.20 24.52
CA CYS A 630 48.20 -25.53 24.17
C CYS A 630 48.93 -25.97 22.89
N TRP A 631 49.14 -25.02 21.98
CA TRP A 631 50.50 -24.58 21.60
C TRP A 631 50.43 -23.16 21.02
N ALA A 632 51.42 -22.36 21.40
CA ALA A 632 51.49 -20.92 21.22
C ALA A 632 52.47 -20.51 20.11
N LYS A 633 52.37 -19.22 19.76
CA LYS A 633 53.37 -18.31 19.16
C LYS A 633 53.68 -18.45 17.67
N TRP A 634 53.58 -17.30 16.97
CA TRP A 634 54.65 -16.57 16.26
C TRP A 634 54.14 -15.11 16.07
N SER A 635 54.43 -14.18 16.99
CA SER A 635 55.52 -13.17 16.95
C SER A 635 55.44 -12.09 15.85
N ARG A 636 55.14 -10.85 16.29
CA ARG A 636 55.95 -9.59 16.15
C ARG A 636 55.62 -8.79 14.88
N LEU A 637 55.60 -7.46 14.82
CA LEU A 637 56.38 -6.38 15.47
C LEU A 637 55.48 -5.11 15.50
N ARG A 638 55.33 -4.48 16.68
CA ARG A 638 55.97 -3.22 17.12
C ARG A 638 55.20 -1.93 16.69
N VAL A 639 54.64 -1.14 17.62
CA VAL A 639 55.23 -0.26 18.69
C VAL A 639 55.13 1.21 18.23
N LEU A 640 54.88 2.26 19.03
CA LEU A 640 54.89 2.54 20.48
C LEU A 640 53.75 3.62 20.72
N ARG A 641 52.92 3.67 21.78
CA ARG A 641 53.16 3.86 23.25
C ARG A 641 53.49 5.38 23.55
N ILE A 642 53.01 6.11 24.57
CA ILE A 642 52.94 5.89 26.04
C ILE A 642 52.20 7.03 26.78
N ARG A 643 51.43 6.64 27.82
CA ARG A 643 51.20 7.12 29.23
C ARG A 643 51.05 8.60 29.64
N PHE A 644 49.95 8.82 30.38
CA PHE A 644 49.85 9.09 31.83
C PHE A 644 51.00 9.78 32.58
N ILE A 645 50.65 10.86 33.31
CA ILE A 645 51.28 11.35 34.55
C ILE A 645 50.18 11.75 35.55
N GLU A 646 50.37 11.34 36.81
CA GLU A 646 49.65 11.73 38.04
C GLU A 646 50.33 12.92 38.75
N ASN A 647 49.55 13.55 39.65
CA ASN A 647 49.90 14.39 40.82
C ASN A 647 49.84 15.93 40.70
N GLY A 648 49.10 16.54 41.65
CA GLY A 648 49.56 17.74 42.36
C GLY A 648 48.63 18.96 42.40
N MET A 649 47.96 19.15 43.55
CA MET A 649 47.26 20.33 44.08
C MET A 649 47.73 21.73 43.63
N MET A 650 46.79 22.66 43.33
CA MET A 650 46.56 23.90 44.10
C MET A 650 45.36 24.72 43.59
N SER A 651 44.69 25.36 44.55
CA SER A 651 43.51 26.23 44.46
C SER A 651 43.66 27.40 43.47
N CYS A 652 42.59 27.68 42.70
CA CYS A 652 42.23 29.05 42.36
C CYS A 652 40.71 29.16 42.17
N SER A 653 40.06 29.78 43.14
CA SER A 653 38.68 30.25 43.11
C SER A 653 38.49 31.33 42.05
N LEU A 654 37.58 31.12 41.10
CA LEU A 654 36.87 32.21 40.42
C LEU A 654 35.59 31.64 39.82
N GLY A 655 34.47 32.05 40.40
CA GLY A 655 33.14 31.66 39.96
C GLY A 655 32.84 32.18 38.56
N CYS A 656 32.25 31.31 37.74
CA CYS A 656 31.45 31.74 36.61
C CYS A 656 30.27 30.77 36.49
N ALA A 657 29.09 31.32 36.72
CA ALA A 657 27.84 30.60 36.88
C ALA A 657 27.44 29.83 35.61
N THR A 658 27.51 28.49 35.66
CA THR A 658 26.77 27.65 34.72
C THR A 658 25.29 27.70 35.11
N ARG A 659 24.52 28.53 34.39
CA ARG A 659 23.05 28.52 34.36
C ARG A 659 22.57 27.14 33.90
N THR A 660 22.47 26.20 34.83
CA THR A 660 21.56 25.07 34.70
C THR A 660 20.16 25.63 34.68
N TRP A 661 19.51 25.66 33.53
CA TRP A 661 18.06 25.80 33.44
C TRP A 661 17.41 24.52 33.99
N ARG A 662 17.51 24.31 35.30
CA ARG A 662 16.52 23.58 36.08
C ARG A 662 15.30 24.48 36.04
N ARG A 663 14.34 24.18 35.15
CA ARG A 663 12.99 24.70 35.30
C ARG A 663 12.44 24.06 36.58
N SER A 664 12.68 24.70 37.71
CA SER A 664 11.84 24.60 38.89
C SER A 664 10.46 25.07 38.44
N ILE A 665 9.58 24.12 38.11
CA ILE A 665 8.15 24.39 38.11
C ILE A 665 7.79 24.54 39.59
N SER A 666 7.45 25.75 40.00
CA SER A 666 6.87 25.98 41.32
C SER A 666 5.64 25.08 41.49
N PRO A 667 5.52 24.28 42.57
CA PRO A 667 4.33 23.48 42.84
C PRO A 667 3.25 24.40 43.41
N ALA A 668 2.58 25.14 42.53
CA ALA A 668 1.41 25.91 42.90
C ALA A 668 0.39 25.78 41.76
N ASN A 669 -0.69 25.02 42.03
CA ASN A 669 -1.84 24.69 41.20
C ASN A 669 -1.69 23.60 40.12
N MET A 670 -1.26 22.39 40.47
CA MET A 670 -1.69 21.18 39.72
C MET A 670 -2.71 20.40 40.56
N SER A 671 -3.94 20.24 40.07
CA SER A 671 -5.03 19.49 40.73
C SER A 671 -4.91 17.96 40.62
N PHE A 672 -3.78 17.45 40.10
CA PHE A 672 -3.52 16.04 39.81
C PHE A 672 -2.01 15.73 39.81
N ASP A 673 -1.64 14.48 40.11
CA ASP A 673 -0.25 14.04 40.29
C ASP A 673 0.44 13.64 38.97
N THR A 674 -0.30 12.99 38.07
CA THR A 674 0.22 12.48 36.78
C THR A 674 -0.76 12.74 35.64
N GLU A 675 -0.29 13.01 34.43
CA GLU A 675 -1.19 13.23 33.30
C GLU A 675 -1.84 11.92 32.85
N VAL A 676 -1.05 10.84 32.79
CA VAL A 676 -1.50 9.53 32.34
C VAL A 676 -1.05 8.46 33.33
N LEU A 677 -2.00 7.74 33.93
CA LEU A 677 -1.72 6.56 34.74
C LEU A 677 -2.10 5.31 33.93
N ILE A 678 -1.14 4.42 33.73
CA ILE A 678 -1.28 3.18 32.98
C ILE A 678 -1.21 2.01 33.97
N ILE A 679 -2.16 1.09 33.88
CA ILE A 679 -2.23 -0.09 34.74
C ILE A 679 -1.69 -1.29 33.96
N GLY A 680 -0.58 -1.86 34.41
CA GLY A 680 0.12 -2.97 33.78
C GLY A 680 1.31 -2.53 32.92
N ALA A 681 2.46 -3.17 33.12
CA ALA A 681 3.70 -2.99 32.37
C ALA A 681 3.97 -4.15 31.38
N GLY A 682 2.91 -4.76 30.86
CA GLY A 682 2.97 -5.68 29.73
C GLY A 682 3.17 -4.97 28.39
N MET A 683 3.07 -5.72 27.28
CA MET A 683 3.24 -5.20 25.92
C MET A 683 2.38 -3.96 25.64
N SER A 684 1.11 -3.97 26.06
CA SER A 684 0.18 -2.86 25.81
C SER A 684 0.56 -1.59 26.57
N GLY A 685 0.87 -1.71 27.87
CA GLY A 685 1.27 -0.58 28.71
C GLY A 685 2.62 0.00 28.30
N LEU A 686 3.62 -0.85 28.08
CA LEU A 686 4.94 -0.42 27.60
C LEU A 686 4.86 0.20 26.20
N GLY A 687 4.07 -0.41 25.30
CA GLY A 687 3.82 0.11 23.96
C GLY A 687 3.19 1.51 23.99
N LEU A 688 2.19 1.73 24.85
CA LEU A 688 1.59 3.05 25.04
C LEU A 688 2.60 4.05 25.61
N ALA A 689 3.33 3.71 26.67
CA ALA A 689 4.34 4.58 27.28
C ALA A 689 5.38 5.04 26.24
N VAL A 690 5.90 4.12 25.43
CA VAL A 690 6.84 4.44 24.34
C VAL A 690 6.20 5.36 23.29
N GLN A 691 4.92 5.16 22.95
CA GLN A 691 4.22 6.05 22.01
C GLN A 691 3.96 7.44 22.61
N ILE A 692 3.66 7.53 23.91
CA ILE A 692 3.50 8.80 24.64
C ILE A 692 4.79 9.61 24.53
N ILE A 693 5.94 8.99 24.83
CA ILE A 693 7.26 9.63 24.69
C ILE A 693 7.53 10.04 23.24
N ARG A 694 7.28 9.13 22.29
CA ARG A 694 7.70 9.33 20.89
C ARG A 694 6.84 10.29 20.09
N LYS A 695 5.53 10.30 20.33
CA LYS A 695 4.57 11.10 19.55
C LYS A 695 4.21 12.41 20.24
N PHE A 696 4.02 12.38 21.54
CA PHE A 696 3.52 13.53 22.29
C PHE A 696 4.61 14.23 23.10
N GLY A 697 5.79 13.61 23.28
CA GLY A 697 6.88 14.18 24.06
C GLY A 697 6.56 14.31 25.55
N ILE A 698 5.43 13.75 26.01
CA ILE A 698 4.99 13.78 27.40
C ILE A 698 5.85 12.77 28.18
N ARG A 699 6.42 13.23 29.30
CA ARG A 699 7.15 12.39 30.25
C ARG A 699 6.48 12.30 31.62
N ASN A 700 5.37 13.03 31.82
CA ASN A 700 4.59 12.95 33.05
C ASN A 700 3.53 11.84 32.92
N PHE A 701 3.99 10.60 32.94
CA PHE A 701 3.14 9.41 33.00
C PHE A 701 3.71 8.44 34.02
N GLU A 702 2.86 7.51 34.45
CA GLU A 702 3.22 6.49 35.42
C GLU A 702 2.59 5.15 35.06
N LEU A 703 3.30 4.05 35.33
CA LEU A 703 2.81 2.70 35.20
C LEU A 703 2.74 2.05 36.59
N VAL A 704 1.67 1.29 36.84
CA VAL A 704 1.53 0.46 38.05
C VAL A 704 1.57 -1.00 37.63
N GLU A 705 2.52 -1.77 38.18
CA GLU A 705 2.74 -3.18 37.84
C GLU A 705 2.82 -4.04 39.11
N LYS A 706 2.06 -5.14 39.11
CA LYS A 706 1.99 -6.06 40.26
C LYS A 706 3.28 -6.87 40.43
N SER A 707 3.97 -7.12 39.32
CA SER A 707 5.19 -7.91 39.26
C SER A 707 6.43 -7.07 39.62
N ASP A 708 7.58 -7.72 39.68
CA ASP A 708 8.90 -7.13 39.98
C ASP A 708 9.61 -6.56 38.74
N ASP A 709 9.16 -6.92 37.54
CA ASP A 709 9.73 -6.47 36.27
C ASP A 709 8.63 -6.23 35.20
N VAL A 710 9.03 -5.71 34.04
CA VAL A 710 8.16 -5.50 32.86
C VAL A 710 7.88 -6.82 32.13
N GLY A 711 6.90 -6.86 31.23
CA GLY A 711 6.69 -8.00 30.32
C GLY A 711 5.32 -8.68 30.44
N GLY A 712 4.61 -8.47 31.55
CA GLY A 712 3.22 -8.93 31.74
C GLY A 712 3.09 -10.45 31.56
N THR A 713 2.35 -10.89 30.54
CA THR A 713 2.17 -12.32 30.21
C THR A 713 3.48 -13.09 30.17
N TRP A 714 4.57 -12.50 29.67
CA TRP A 714 5.86 -13.18 29.51
C TRP A 714 6.73 -13.19 30.76
N LEU A 715 6.33 -12.44 31.78
CA LEU A 715 6.90 -12.51 33.11
C LEU A 715 6.12 -13.53 33.96
N ALA A 716 4.79 -13.44 33.94
CA ALA A 716 3.90 -14.32 34.73
C ALA A 716 3.86 -15.77 34.20
N ASN A 717 3.84 -15.95 32.88
CA ASN A 717 3.89 -17.27 32.28
C ASN A 717 5.35 -17.60 31.99
N THR A 718 5.98 -18.35 32.90
CA THR A 718 7.37 -18.77 32.77
C THR A 718 7.59 -19.86 31.72
N TYR A 719 6.52 -20.30 31.04
CA TYR A 719 6.52 -21.13 29.83
C TYR A 719 6.69 -20.28 28.52
N PRO A 720 7.16 -20.83 27.38
CA PRO A 720 7.84 -20.03 26.32
C PRO A 720 6.97 -19.21 25.31
N GLY A 721 7.32 -17.93 24.95
CA GLY A 721 6.88 -17.24 23.69
C GLY A 721 7.01 -15.68 23.51
N PHE A 722 6.94 -15.21 22.23
CA PHE A 722 6.60 -13.94 21.44
C PHE A 722 6.93 -12.40 21.74
N ASP A 723 7.26 -11.61 20.67
CA ASP A 723 7.82 -10.22 20.64
C ASP A 723 7.06 -9.12 19.78
N PHE A 724 7.27 -7.81 20.03
CA PHE A 724 6.58 -6.61 19.46
C PHE A 724 7.44 -5.59 18.64
N ALA A 725 8.76 -5.44 18.80
CA ALA A 725 9.58 -4.48 18.01
C ALA A 725 10.72 -5.13 17.23
N LEU A 726 11.24 -4.40 16.24
CA LEU A 726 12.25 -4.95 15.34
C LEU A 726 13.54 -5.24 16.09
N ASN A 727 13.78 -6.53 16.32
CA ASN A 727 15.01 -7.05 16.88
C ASN A 727 15.67 -7.98 15.84
N PRO A 728 16.88 -7.65 15.33
CA PRO A 728 17.58 -8.48 14.35
C PRO A 728 18.25 -9.71 14.98
N SER A 729 18.28 -9.79 16.32
CA SER A 729 19.03 -10.78 17.07
C SER A 729 18.20 -11.98 17.52
N TRP A 730 16.96 -12.13 17.03
CA TRP A 730 16.14 -13.29 17.35
C TRP A 730 16.89 -14.60 17.04
N SER A 731 16.83 -15.55 17.97
CA SER A 731 17.48 -16.86 17.82
C SER A 731 16.76 -17.77 16.82
N ARG A 732 15.43 -17.66 16.74
CA ARG A 732 14.56 -18.51 15.92
C ARG A 732 13.24 -17.80 15.57
N LYS A 733 12.45 -18.38 14.66
CA LYS A 733 11.14 -17.82 14.24
C LYS A 733 10.14 -17.64 15.37
N TYR A 734 10.05 -18.61 16.27
CA TYR A 734 9.23 -18.52 17.47
C TYR A 734 10.10 -18.56 18.72
N SER A 735 10.53 -17.38 19.15
CA SER A 735 11.46 -17.19 20.26
C SER A 735 10.88 -17.63 21.61
N MET A 736 11.77 -18.02 22.53
CA MET A 736 11.41 -18.54 23.85
C MET A 736 11.30 -17.38 24.86
N ARG A 737 10.48 -17.55 25.91
CA ARG A 737 10.16 -16.50 26.90
C ARG A 737 11.37 -15.71 27.42
N PRO A 738 12.53 -16.31 27.78
CA PRO A 738 13.67 -15.53 28.28
C PRO A 738 14.15 -14.45 27.31
N GLU A 739 14.14 -14.76 26.01
CA GLU A 739 14.57 -13.84 24.95
C GLU A 739 13.55 -12.70 24.77
N ILE A 740 12.27 -13.02 24.88
CA ILE A 740 11.18 -12.04 24.86
C ILE A 740 11.23 -11.10 26.08
N GLN A 741 11.44 -11.67 27.27
CA GLN A 741 11.57 -10.90 28.50
C GLN A 741 12.74 -9.93 28.42
N ALA A 742 13.91 -10.42 27.99
CA ALA A 742 15.09 -9.59 27.78
C ALA A 742 14.83 -8.48 26.75
N TYR A 743 14.08 -8.80 25.69
CA TYR A 743 13.66 -7.80 24.71
C TYR A 743 12.76 -6.72 25.35
N PHE A 744 11.71 -7.07 26.10
CA PHE A 744 10.83 -6.07 26.70
C PHE A 744 11.58 -5.18 27.70
N ARG A 745 12.47 -5.79 28.49
CA ARG A 745 13.37 -5.06 29.38
C ARG A 745 14.26 -4.08 28.62
N SER A 746 14.88 -4.54 27.53
CA SER A 746 15.76 -3.69 26.70
C SER A 746 15.01 -2.49 26.09
N VAL A 747 13.75 -2.66 25.70
CA VAL A 747 12.91 -1.58 25.17
C VAL A 747 12.53 -0.61 26.28
N ALA A 748 12.15 -1.11 27.45
CA ALA A 748 11.86 -0.27 28.61
C ALA A 748 13.09 0.57 29.02
N GLU A 749 14.29 -0.01 28.99
CA GLU A 749 15.53 0.71 29.29
C GLU A 749 15.90 1.72 28.21
N GLN A 750 15.81 1.34 26.93
CA GLN A 750 16.10 2.22 25.79
C GLN A 750 15.28 3.52 25.82
N TYR A 751 14.00 3.41 26.19
CA TYR A 751 13.10 4.55 26.29
C TYR A 751 13.01 5.13 27.71
N ARG A 752 13.81 4.63 28.66
CA ARG A 752 13.78 5.00 30.07
C ARG A 752 12.37 4.94 30.67
N VAL A 753 11.60 3.91 30.34
CA VAL A 753 10.25 3.71 30.91
C VAL A 753 10.33 3.14 32.32
N VAL A 754 11.37 2.36 32.65
CA VAL A 754 11.52 1.70 33.97
C VAL A 754 11.44 2.70 35.14
N GLU A 755 11.94 3.92 34.98
CA GLU A 755 11.89 4.97 36.02
C GLU A 755 10.47 5.52 36.28
N HIS A 756 9.52 5.21 35.40
CA HIS A 756 8.12 5.59 35.50
C HIS A 756 7.22 4.47 36.03
N ILE A 757 7.78 3.32 36.44
CA ILE A 757 7.02 2.14 36.86
C ILE A 757 7.08 1.99 38.38
N ARG A 758 5.91 1.81 39.00
CA ARG A 758 5.78 1.30 40.38
C ARG A 758 5.56 -0.20 40.33
N PHE A 759 6.63 -0.95 40.59
CA PHE A 759 6.59 -2.40 40.73
C PHE A 759 5.96 -2.81 42.06
N HIS A 760 5.65 -4.11 42.17
CA HIS A 760 5.02 -4.71 43.35
C HIS A 760 3.76 -3.97 43.81
N SER A 761 3.01 -3.37 42.89
CA SER A 761 1.89 -2.48 43.21
C SER A 761 0.65 -2.86 42.41
N ILE A 762 -0.50 -2.90 43.05
CA ILE A 762 -1.81 -3.13 42.41
C ILE A 762 -2.69 -1.91 42.55
N VAL A 763 -3.57 -1.69 41.59
CA VAL A 763 -4.67 -0.73 41.73
C VAL A 763 -5.85 -1.48 42.33
N GLU A 764 -6.30 -1.05 43.52
CA GLU A 764 -7.48 -1.63 44.18
C GLU A 764 -8.76 -0.96 43.67
N LYS A 765 -8.76 0.37 43.61
CA LYS A 765 -9.93 1.18 43.23
C LYS A 765 -9.52 2.40 42.40
N ALA A 766 -10.31 2.74 41.38
CA ALA A 766 -10.20 3.99 40.65
C ALA A 766 -11.58 4.64 40.47
N GLU A 767 -11.71 5.89 40.89
CA GLU A 767 -12.98 6.62 40.94
C GLU A 767 -12.88 7.95 40.19
N TRP A 768 -13.89 8.28 39.39
CA TRP A 768 -13.95 9.54 38.65
C TRP A 768 -14.48 10.68 39.53
N ASP A 769 -13.70 11.74 39.65
CA ASP A 769 -14.10 13.00 40.31
C ASP A 769 -14.62 13.98 39.25
N ASP A 770 -15.95 14.15 39.17
CA ASP A 770 -16.59 15.04 38.19
C ASP A 770 -16.26 16.53 38.39
N ALA A 771 -16.01 16.96 39.63
CA ALA A 771 -15.69 18.34 39.93
C ALA A 771 -14.26 18.69 39.48
N ALA A 772 -13.30 17.82 39.79
CA ALA A 772 -11.90 18.02 39.42
C ALA A 772 -11.55 17.51 38.01
N LYS A 773 -12.43 16.72 37.38
CA LYS A 773 -12.26 16.07 36.08
C LYS A 773 -11.01 15.17 36.02
N VAL A 774 -10.80 14.38 37.07
CA VAL A 774 -9.64 13.49 37.23
C VAL A 774 -10.06 12.16 37.85
N TRP A 775 -9.26 11.13 37.61
CA TRP A 775 -9.34 9.84 38.27
C TRP A 775 -8.58 9.85 39.60
N VAL A 776 -9.23 9.42 40.67
CA VAL A 776 -8.64 9.18 41.99
C VAL A 776 -8.38 7.68 42.13
N VAL A 777 -7.11 7.30 42.12
CA VAL A 777 -6.65 5.91 42.01
C VAL A 777 -5.97 5.49 43.31
N THR A 778 -6.47 4.44 43.95
CA THR A 778 -5.89 3.85 45.16
C THR A 778 -4.95 2.71 44.75
N VAL A 779 -3.67 2.87 45.07
CA VAL A 779 -2.60 1.92 44.76
C VAL A 779 -2.12 1.26 46.04
N LEU A 780 -2.13 -0.06 46.10
CA LEU A 780 -1.58 -0.86 47.20
C LEU A 780 -0.23 -1.43 46.81
N ASN A 781 0.80 -1.17 47.62
CA ASN A 781 2.07 -1.85 47.52
C ASN A 781 1.95 -3.25 48.18
N LEU A 782 2.22 -4.30 47.41
CA LEU A 782 2.08 -5.69 47.84
C LEU A 782 3.12 -6.13 48.87
N GLN A 783 4.30 -5.49 48.88
CA GLN A 783 5.38 -5.77 49.83
C GLN A 783 5.19 -5.02 51.14
N THR A 784 5.02 -3.70 51.09
CA THR A 784 4.91 -2.85 52.29
C THR A 784 3.50 -2.81 52.88
N LYS A 785 2.48 -3.25 52.11
CA LYS A 785 1.04 -3.12 52.42
C LYS A 785 0.56 -1.67 52.57
N GLU A 786 1.36 -0.70 52.11
CA GLU A 786 1.00 0.72 52.13
C GLU A 786 0.04 1.06 50.99
N ARG A 787 -0.96 1.90 51.29
CA ARG A 787 -1.90 2.44 50.30
C ARG A 787 -1.57 3.89 49.98
N VAL A 788 -1.43 4.19 48.70
CA VAL A 788 -1.16 5.53 48.19
C VAL A 788 -2.26 5.94 47.21
N VAL A 789 -2.82 7.13 47.40
CA VAL A 789 -3.82 7.70 46.49
C VAL A 789 -3.12 8.56 45.44
N ARG A 790 -3.50 8.38 44.17
CA ARG A 790 -2.94 9.10 43.01
C ARG A 790 -4.03 9.71 42.16
N ARG A 791 -3.88 10.98 41.80
CA ARG A 791 -4.78 11.72 40.93
C ARG A 791 -4.25 11.75 39.51
N ALA A 792 -5.02 11.26 38.54
CA ALA A 792 -4.62 11.17 37.13
C ALA A 792 -5.67 11.80 36.19
N LYS A 793 -5.25 12.51 35.14
CA LYS A 793 -6.21 13.05 34.14
C LYS A 793 -6.77 11.97 33.23
N VAL A 794 -5.91 11.05 32.83
CA VAL A 794 -6.22 9.93 31.94
C VAL A 794 -5.83 8.63 32.63
N LEU A 795 -6.75 7.68 32.64
CA LEU A 795 -6.52 6.34 33.19
C LEU A 795 -6.55 5.34 32.04
N VAL A 796 -5.53 4.49 31.94
CA VAL A 796 -5.45 3.47 30.89
C VAL A 796 -5.22 2.10 31.49
N SER A 797 -6.12 1.16 31.23
CA SER A 797 -5.94 -0.24 31.59
C SER A 797 -5.21 -1.00 30.49
N GLY A 798 -4.05 -1.57 30.82
CA GLY A 798 -3.25 -2.48 30.01
C GLY A 798 -3.04 -3.85 30.67
N VAL A 799 -3.95 -4.26 31.56
CA VAL A 799 -3.81 -5.45 32.43
C VAL A 799 -3.89 -6.79 31.69
N GLY A 800 -4.41 -6.80 30.46
CA GLY A 800 -4.57 -7.99 29.63
C GLY A 800 -5.67 -8.94 30.11
N SER A 801 -6.34 -9.61 29.17
CA SER A 801 -7.47 -10.51 29.46
C SER A 801 -7.07 -11.93 29.91
N LEU A 802 -5.78 -12.27 29.82
CA LEU A 802 -5.24 -13.61 30.14
C LEU A 802 -4.22 -13.52 31.30
N SER A 803 -4.64 -12.93 32.41
CA SER A 803 -3.76 -12.62 33.55
C SER A 803 -4.20 -13.27 34.87
N VAL A 804 -5.51 -13.49 35.09
CA VAL A 804 -6.07 -14.13 36.28
C VAL A 804 -6.35 -15.61 35.98
N PRO A 805 -5.61 -16.56 36.57
CA PRO A 805 -5.85 -17.99 36.38
C PRO A 805 -7.27 -18.39 36.76
N LYS A 806 -7.87 -19.34 36.04
CA LYS A 806 -9.15 -19.92 36.48
C LYS A 806 -8.89 -20.84 37.68
N GLU A 807 -9.64 -20.67 38.75
CA GLU A 807 -9.63 -21.59 39.89
C GLU A 807 -10.18 -22.98 39.51
N CYS A 808 -9.76 -24.01 40.24
CA CYS A 808 -10.25 -25.37 40.04
C CYS A 808 -11.59 -25.54 40.75
N ASP A 809 -12.63 -25.85 39.98
CA ASP A 809 -14.00 -26.03 40.45
C ASP A 809 -14.35 -27.51 40.75
N LEU A 810 -13.36 -28.40 40.76
CA LEU A 810 -13.58 -29.81 41.05
C LEU A 810 -13.75 -30.06 42.56
N PRO A 811 -14.72 -30.87 42.98
CA PRO A 811 -14.83 -31.29 44.38
C PRO A 811 -13.55 -31.99 44.86
N GLY A 812 -13.15 -31.74 46.10
CA GLY A 812 -12.03 -32.42 46.76
C GLY A 812 -10.63 -31.83 46.53
N VAL A 813 -10.52 -30.71 45.81
CA VAL A 813 -9.25 -29.96 45.61
C VAL A 813 -8.50 -29.69 46.92
N GLU A 814 -9.22 -29.25 47.96
CA GLU A 814 -8.67 -28.92 49.29
C GLU A 814 -8.04 -30.13 50.02
N THR A 815 -8.42 -31.35 49.64
CA THR A 815 -8.02 -32.59 50.33
C THR A 815 -6.84 -33.30 49.65
N PHE A 816 -6.43 -32.84 48.47
CA PHE A 816 -5.35 -33.48 47.71
C PHE A 816 -4.01 -33.33 48.43
N LYS A 817 -3.33 -34.46 48.73
CA LYS A 817 -2.05 -34.47 49.45
C LYS A 817 -0.85 -34.18 48.55
N GLY A 818 -1.02 -34.32 47.23
CA GLY A 818 0.03 -34.05 46.24
C GLY A 818 0.16 -32.57 45.89
N LYS A 819 0.97 -32.26 44.87
CA LYS A 819 1.17 -30.90 44.39
C LYS A 819 0.08 -30.49 43.39
N LEU A 820 -0.67 -29.43 43.67
CA LEU A 820 -1.68 -28.88 42.75
C LEU A 820 -1.34 -27.43 42.42
N PHE A 821 -1.13 -27.15 41.14
CA PHE A 821 -0.80 -25.79 40.68
C PHE A 821 -1.29 -25.53 39.25
N HIS A 822 -1.53 -24.25 38.96
CA HIS A 822 -1.97 -23.80 37.64
C HIS A 822 -0.78 -23.53 36.73
N SER A 823 -0.91 -23.77 35.41
CA SER A 823 0.18 -23.58 34.45
C SER A 823 0.72 -22.14 34.37
N ALA A 824 -0.08 -21.17 34.81
CA ALA A 824 0.28 -19.75 34.89
C ALA A 824 0.95 -19.35 36.23
N GLN A 825 0.99 -20.27 37.19
CA GLN A 825 1.62 -20.15 38.50
C GLN A 825 2.47 -21.39 38.73
N TRP A 826 3.43 -21.60 37.83
CA TRP A 826 4.23 -22.82 37.79
C TRP A 826 5.08 -22.97 39.06
N ASP A 827 5.02 -24.13 39.72
CA ASP A 827 5.89 -24.44 40.85
C ASP A 827 7.27 -24.87 40.35
N HIS A 828 8.23 -23.96 40.38
CA HIS A 828 9.61 -24.21 39.94
C HIS A 828 10.39 -25.15 40.86
N ASN A 829 9.88 -25.47 42.05
CA ASN A 829 10.50 -26.41 42.98
C ASN A 829 9.96 -27.83 42.81
N PHE A 830 8.96 -28.03 41.93
CA PHE A 830 8.40 -29.34 41.67
C PHE A 830 9.27 -30.12 40.67
N ASP A 831 10.04 -31.07 41.18
CA ASP A 831 10.66 -32.11 40.37
C ASP A 831 9.61 -33.14 39.95
N TRP A 832 9.50 -33.42 38.65
CA TRP A 832 8.49 -34.32 38.09
C TRP A 832 9.07 -35.69 37.67
N GLU A 833 10.38 -35.89 37.81
CA GLU A 833 11.03 -37.16 37.49
C GLU A 833 10.42 -38.32 38.28
N ASP A 834 10.16 -39.44 37.61
CA ASP A 834 9.57 -40.67 38.16
C ASP A 834 8.19 -40.55 38.87
N LYS A 835 7.48 -39.42 38.70
CA LYS A 835 6.16 -39.18 39.31
C LYS A 835 4.98 -39.54 38.41
N ASP A 836 3.81 -39.75 39.00
CA ASP A 836 2.54 -39.77 38.27
C ASP A 836 1.95 -38.36 38.24
N VAL A 837 1.72 -37.80 37.05
CA VAL A 837 1.18 -36.45 36.88
C VAL A 837 -0.14 -36.50 36.12
N VAL A 838 -1.17 -35.86 36.70
CA VAL A 838 -2.44 -35.64 36.02
C VAL A 838 -2.46 -34.22 35.44
N VAL A 839 -2.83 -34.10 34.16
CA VAL A 839 -2.96 -32.82 33.47
C VAL A 839 -4.43 -32.56 33.13
N LEU A 840 -4.99 -31.48 33.66
CA LEU A 840 -6.37 -31.08 33.37
C LEU A 840 -6.39 -30.01 32.27
N GLY A 841 -6.84 -30.38 31.07
CA GLY A 841 -6.96 -29.49 29.92
C GLY A 841 -5.96 -29.78 28.80
N ASN A 842 -6.32 -29.37 27.59
CA ASN A 842 -5.55 -29.56 26.35
C ASN A 842 -5.44 -28.26 25.53
N GLY A 843 -5.44 -27.11 26.20
CA GLY A 843 -5.20 -25.81 25.57
C GLY A 843 -3.73 -25.58 25.21
N CYS A 844 -3.40 -24.38 24.72
CA CYS A 844 -2.05 -24.01 24.32
C CYS A 844 -0.98 -24.26 25.40
N SER A 845 -1.31 -24.07 26.68
CA SER A 845 -0.36 -24.27 27.77
C SER A 845 0.02 -25.75 27.91
N ALA A 846 -0.98 -26.64 27.92
CA ALA A 846 -0.77 -28.09 28.03
C ALA A 846 0.08 -28.63 26.88
N THR A 847 -0.21 -28.21 25.64
CA THR A 847 0.56 -28.66 24.46
C THR A 847 2.03 -28.23 24.51
N GLN A 848 2.39 -27.22 25.31
CA GLN A 848 3.75 -26.71 25.44
C GLN A 848 4.57 -27.39 26.53
N PHE A 849 4.00 -27.62 27.72
CA PHE A 849 4.76 -28.25 28.82
C PHE A 849 4.71 -29.78 28.78
N LEU A 850 3.61 -30.38 28.29
CA LEU A 850 3.44 -31.84 28.29
C LEU A 850 4.56 -32.56 27.51
N PRO A 851 4.96 -32.11 26.30
CA PRO A 851 6.06 -32.75 25.58
C PRO A 851 7.40 -32.67 26.32
N ILE A 852 7.63 -31.57 27.05
CA ILE A 852 8.85 -31.38 27.85
C ILE A 852 8.89 -32.38 29.01
N MET A 853 7.75 -32.58 29.69
CA MET A 853 7.61 -33.54 30.79
C MET A 853 7.61 -35.00 30.30
N ALA A 854 7.11 -35.26 29.10
CA ALA A 854 7.03 -36.60 28.55
C ALA A 854 8.36 -37.11 27.97
N ASN A 855 9.23 -36.19 27.51
CA ASN A 855 10.48 -36.50 26.79
C ASN A 855 11.71 -36.56 27.70
N GLU A 856 12.78 -37.20 27.20
CA GLU A 856 14.10 -37.25 27.83
C GLU A 856 14.74 -35.85 27.96
N PRO A 857 15.66 -35.64 28.93
CA PRO A 857 16.33 -36.65 29.77
C PRO A 857 15.61 -37.07 31.06
N ASN A 858 14.66 -36.28 31.56
CA ASN A 858 14.00 -36.54 32.86
C ASN A 858 12.48 -36.68 32.65
N PRO A 859 12.03 -37.82 32.07
CA PRO A 859 10.62 -38.03 31.79
C PRO A 859 9.83 -38.30 33.08
N VAL A 860 8.58 -37.88 33.09
CA VAL A 860 7.59 -38.29 34.08
C VAL A 860 7.30 -39.79 33.92
N ARG A 861 7.09 -40.52 35.04
CA ARG A 861 6.75 -41.95 35.03
C ARG A 861 5.45 -42.22 34.27
N LYS A 862 4.40 -41.45 34.56
CA LYS A 862 3.14 -41.48 33.80
C LYS A 862 2.45 -40.13 33.79
N ILE A 863 1.99 -39.71 32.61
CA ILE A 863 1.15 -38.53 32.41
C ILE A 863 -0.24 -38.99 31.97
N THR A 864 -1.27 -38.68 32.75
CA THR A 864 -2.68 -38.86 32.34
C THR A 864 -3.31 -37.49 32.11
N GLN A 865 -3.57 -37.17 30.84
CA GLN A 865 -4.17 -35.92 30.44
C GLN A 865 -5.66 -36.07 30.20
N PHE A 866 -6.46 -35.23 30.83
CA PHE A 866 -7.91 -35.14 30.59
C PHE A 866 -8.24 -34.00 29.65
N ALA A 867 -8.74 -34.33 28.46
CA ALA A 867 -9.09 -33.38 27.41
C ALA A 867 -10.61 -33.32 27.20
N ARG A 868 -11.22 -32.19 27.52
CA ARG A 868 -12.69 -32.02 27.43
C ARG A 868 -13.17 -31.75 26.01
N GLN A 869 -12.42 -30.98 25.22
CA GLN A 869 -12.81 -30.56 23.87
C GLN A 869 -11.58 -30.51 22.97
N ALA A 870 -11.71 -31.05 21.76
CA ALA A 870 -10.69 -30.97 20.73
C ALA A 870 -10.37 -29.50 20.35
N GLN A 871 -9.12 -29.26 19.92
CA GLN A 871 -8.62 -27.96 19.47
C GLN A 871 -8.02 -28.12 18.06
N TYR A 872 -8.10 -27.08 17.24
CA TYR A 872 -7.44 -27.11 15.93
C TYR A 872 -5.93 -27.04 16.11
N LEU A 873 -5.23 -28.10 15.71
CA LEU A 873 -3.78 -28.24 15.82
C LEU A 873 -3.13 -28.04 14.45
N SER A 874 -2.30 -27.01 14.34
CA SER A 874 -1.53 -26.71 13.12
C SER A 874 -0.03 -26.90 13.35
N GLU A 875 0.68 -27.20 12.28
CA GLU A 875 2.14 -27.31 12.29
C GLU A 875 2.82 -26.00 12.73
N ARG A 876 3.87 -26.13 13.54
CA ARG A 876 4.70 -25.00 14.00
C ARG A 876 6.14 -25.17 13.54
N GLU A 877 6.44 -24.72 12.34
CA GLU A 877 7.82 -24.61 11.90
C GLU A 877 8.56 -23.53 12.68
N SER A 878 9.55 -23.91 13.49
CA SER A 878 10.39 -22.97 14.25
C SER A 878 11.87 -23.05 13.86
N PRO A 879 12.24 -22.68 12.63
CA PRO A 879 13.64 -22.71 12.19
C PRO A 879 14.52 -21.80 13.04
N ILE A 880 15.75 -22.26 13.31
CA ILE A 880 16.81 -21.47 13.95
C ILE A 880 17.38 -20.52 12.91
N TYR A 881 17.51 -19.23 13.27
CA TYR A 881 18.06 -18.24 12.36
C TYR A 881 19.58 -18.32 12.33
N SER A 882 20.15 -18.43 11.12
CA SER A 882 21.60 -18.40 10.92
C SER A 882 22.18 -17.01 11.20
N ASP A 883 23.48 -16.94 11.48
CA ASP A 883 24.13 -15.65 11.73
C ASP A 883 24.13 -14.77 10.48
N ALA A 884 24.24 -15.36 9.28
CA ALA A 884 24.07 -14.65 8.02
C ALA A 884 22.68 -14.01 7.89
N PHE A 885 21.62 -14.68 8.35
CA PHE A 885 20.27 -14.13 8.38
C PHE A 885 20.19 -12.93 9.33
N LYS A 886 20.72 -13.05 10.55
CA LYS A 886 20.75 -11.96 11.54
C LYS A 886 21.55 -10.75 11.04
N VAL A 887 22.70 -10.98 10.39
CA VAL A 887 23.51 -9.94 9.75
C VAL A 887 22.73 -9.25 8.63
N THR A 888 22.04 -10.01 7.78
CA THR A 888 21.19 -9.46 6.71
C THR A 888 20.10 -8.57 7.30
N MET A 889 19.39 -9.04 8.32
CA MET A 889 18.35 -8.26 9.00
C MET A 889 18.92 -7.00 9.64
N ARG A 890 20.13 -7.05 10.20
CA ARG A 890 20.78 -5.91 10.87
C ARG A 890 21.28 -4.83 9.91
N TYR A 891 21.91 -5.21 8.80
CA TYR A 891 22.67 -4.28 7.96
C TYR A 891 22.02 -3.97 6.61
N VAL A 892 21.19 -4.85 6.06
CA VAL A 892 20.52 -4.59 4.78
C VAL A 892 19.31 -3.67 5.02
N PRO A 893 19.28 -2.46 4.42
CA PRO A 893 18.16 -1.55 4.58
C PRO A 893 16.84 -2.21 4.17
N LEU A 894 15.78 -1.94 4.93
CA LEU A 894 14.42 -2.47 4.72
C LEU A 894 14.24 -3.99 4.88
N ALA A 895 15.28 -4.81 4.97
CA ALA A 895 15.15 -6.28 5.09
C ALA A 895 14.24 -6.70 6.26
N MET A 896 14.47 -6.17 7.46
CA MET A 896 13.58 -6.41 8.62
C MET A 896 12.13 -5.95 8.40
N ARG A 897 11.93 -4.84 7.66
CA ARG A 897 10.59 -4.32 7.39
C ARG A 897 9.86 -5.18 6.37
N LEU A 898 10.54 -5.64 5.33
CA LEU A 898 10.01 -6.58 4.34
C LEU A 898 9.69 -7.93 5.00
N TYR A 899 10.58 -8.41 5.87
CA TYR A 899 10.36 -9.64 6.62
C TYR A 899 9.14 -9.53 7.54
N ARG A 900 9.03 -8.41 8.26
CA ARG A 900 7.83 -8.09 9.06
C ARG A 900 6.57 -7.96 8.20
N PHE A 901 6.67 -7.34 7.03
CA PHE A 901 5.55 -7.20 6.10
C PHE A 901 5.10 -8.57 5.56
N LYS A 902 6.03 -9.46 5.23
CA LYS A 902 5.74 -10.84 4.85
C LYS A 902 4.95 -11.55 5.94
N HIS A 903 5.43 -11.53 7.19
CA HIS A 903 4.69 -12.12 8.33
C HIS A 903 3.31 -11.49 8.53
N TYR A 904 3.22 -10.16 8.42
CA TYR A 904 1.93 -9.46 8.47
C TYR A 904 1.00 -9.96 7.37
N TYR A 905 1.47 -10.06 6.12
CA TYR A 905 0.68 -10.53 4.99
C TYR A 905 0.25 -12.00 5.15
N ASP A 906 1.17 -12.86 5.59
CA ASP A 906 0.87 -14.29 5.82
C ASP A 906 -0.23 -14.46 6.88
N MET A 907 -0.22 -13.64 7.94
CA MET A 907 -1.29 -13.62 8.96
C MET A 907 -2.58 -12.95 8.48
N GLU A 908 -2.49 -11.85 7.73
CA GLU A 908 -3.64 -11.09 7.23
C GLU A 908 -4.37 -11.84 6.11
N ARG A 909 -3.69 -12.70 5.34
CA ARG A 909 -4.31 -13.55 4.32
C ARG A 909 -5.35 -14.48 4.93
N ASP A 910 -5.04 -15.11 6.06
CA ASP A 910 -5.97 -15.97 6.79
C ASP A 910 -7.16 -15.18 7.34
N TYR A 911 -7.05 -13.84 7.46
CA TYR A 911 -8.13 -12.99 7.96
C TYR A 911 -9.38 -13.04 7.07
N ALA A 912 -9.21 -13.24 5.76
CA ALA A 912 -10.34 -13.42 4.83
C ALA A 912 -11.25 -14.59 5.22
N GLY A 913 -10.72 -15.59 5.94
CA GLY A 913 -11.49 -16.73 6.46
C GLY A 913 -12.45 -16.38 7.59
N PHE A 914 -12.32 -15.23 8.26
CA PHE A 914 -13.23 -14.80 9.34
C PHE A 914 -14.53 -14.19 8.83
N SER A 915 -14.63 -13.85 7.55
CA SER A 915 -15.93 -13.50 6.95
C SER A 915 -16.85 -14.72 7.02
N ILE A 916 -17.98 -14.61 7.73
CA ILE A 916 -18.89 -15.74 7.99
C ILE A 916 -19.34 -16.38 6.68
N GLU A 917 -19.70 -15.56 5.69
CA GLU A 917 -20.26 -16.02 4.42
C GLU A 917 -19.17 -16.31 3.37
N SER A 918 -18.36 -15.31 3.00
CA SER A 918 -17.34 -15.47 1.95
C SER A 918 -16.11 -16.29 2.36
N GLY A 919 -15.88 -16.47 3.68
CA GLY A 919 -14.72 -17.19 4.21
C GLY A 919 -14.93 -18.70 4.41
N ARG A 920 -16.13 -19.25 4.13
CA ARG A 920 -16.48 -20.66 4.42
C ARG A 920 -15.53 -21.64 3.74
N SER A 921 -15.21 -21.45 2.46
CA SER A 921 -14.30 -22.33 1.71
C SER A 921 -12.89 -22.33 2.28
N ILE A 922 -12.40 -21.17 2.72
CA ILE A 922 -11.10 -21.01 3.37
C ILE A 922 -11.09 -21.78 4.70
N ARG A 923 -12.13 -21.62 5.53
CA ARG A 923 -12.25 -22.36 6.81
C ARG A 923 -12.32 -23.87 6.60
N GLN A 924 -13.05 -24.33 5.59
CA GLN A 924 -13.15 -25.76 5.26
C GLN A 924 -11.80 -26.32 4.77
N SER A 925 -11.12 -25.61 3.88
CA SER A 925 -9.77 -25.98 3.40
C SER A 925 -8.77 -26.09 4.56
N LEU A 926 -8.73 -25.08 5.43
CA LEU A 926 -7.88 -25.10 6.62
C LEU A 926 -8.27 -26.24 7.58
N ALA A 927 -9.56 -26.57 7.71
CA ALA A 927 -10.01 -27.66 8.58
C ALA A 927 -9.51 -29.01 8.06
N GLN A 928 -9.59 -29.23 6.74
CA GLN A 928 -9.05 -30.42 6.08
C GLN A 928 -7.53 -30.53 6.24
N GLU A 929 -6.82 -29.41 6.11
CA GLU A 929 -5.36 -29.35 6.32
C GLU A 929 -4.98 -29.73 7.76
N ASN A 930 -5.67 -29.17 8.75
CA ASN A 930 -5.42 -29.47 10.17
C ASN A 930 -5.77 -30.94 10.50
N GLU A 931 -6.87 -31.45 9.94
CA GLU A 931 -7.25 -32.86 10.11
C GLU A 931 -6.19 -33.79 9.50
N ALA A 932 -5.71 -33.49 8.30
CA ALA A 932 -4.65 -34.24 7.64
C ALA A 932 -3.34 -34.20 8.45
N TYR A 933 -3.00 -33.06 9.04
CA TYR A 933 -1.84 -32.91 9.93
C TYR A 933 -1.97 -33.80 11.17
N VAL A 934 -3.11 -33.76 11.86
CA VAL A 934 -3.37 -34.60 13.05
C VAL A 934 -3.29 -36.08 12.69
N LYS A 935 -3.93 -36.52 11.60
CA LYS A 935 -3.91 -37.91 11.15
C LYS A 935 -2.50 -38.39 10.78
N ARG A 936 -1.64 -37.48 10.29
CA ARG A 936 -0.25 -37.77 9.95
C ARG A 936 0.65 -37.90 11.19
N MET A 937 0.44 -37.06 12.20
CA MET A 937 1.36 -36.92 13.33
C MET A 937 0.93 -37.67 14.59
N ALA A 938 -0.36 -37.91 14.80
CA ALA A 938 -0.91 -38.47 16.03
C ALA A 938 -1.29 -39.96 15.90
N PRO A 939 -1.23 -40.75 16.99
CA PRO A 939 -1.73 -42.12 17.03
C PRO A 939 -3.22 -42.22 16.66
N ARG A 940 -3.60 -43.30 15.97
CA ARG A 940 -4.96 -43.50 15.44
C ARG A 940 -6.04 -43.58 16.54
N ASN A 941 -5.71 -44.11 17.71
CA ASN A 941 -6.62 -44.21 18.85
C ASN A 941 -7.03 -42.85 19.43
N TYR A 942 -6.29 -41.78 19.15
CA TYR A 942 -6.57 -40.44 19.68
C TYR A 942 -7.22 -39.48 18.69
N TRP A 943 -7.51 -39.91 17.46
CA TRP A 943 -8.07 -39.03 16.42
C TRP A 943 -9.41 -38.40 16.83
N ASP A 944 -10.31 -39.18 17.44
CA ASP A 944 -11.62 -38.69 17.88
C ASP A 944 -11.51 -37.64 19.00
N ALA A 945 -10.45 -37.72 19.80
CA ALA A 945 -10.17 -36.75 20.86
C ALA A 945 -9.51 -35.46 20.35
N LEU A 946 -8.83 -35.53 19.21
CA LEU A 946 -7.97 -34.44 18.69
C LEU A 946 -8.61 -33.66 17.53
N ILE A 947 -9.48 -34.27 16.72
CA ILE A 947 -10.10 -33.63 15.56
C ILE A 947 -11.37 -32.86 15.96
N PRO A 948 -11.39 -31.52 15.85
CA PRO A 948 -12.54 -30.73 16.26
C PRO A 948 -13.75 -30.86 15.34
N LYS A 949 -14.95 -30.82 15.92
CA LYS A 949 -16.24 -30.76 15.20
C LYS A 949 -16.78 -29.34 15.01
N THR A 950 -16.15 -28.35 15.62
CA THR A 950 -16.50 -26.92 15.51
C THR A 950 -15.85 -26.30 14.29
N GLU A 951 -16.36 -25.20 13.71
CA GLU A 951 -15.67 -24.50 12.61
C GLU A 951 -14.34 -23.85 13.06
N ILE A 952 -13.38 -23.74 12.13
CA ILE A 952 -12.16 -22.95 12.33
C ILE A 952 -12.51 -21.49 12.65
N GLY A 953 -11.84 -20.90 13.65
CA GLY A 953 -12.07 -19.52 14.07
C GLY A 953 -13.04 -19.38 15.24
N CYS A 954 -13.82 -20.41 15.59
CA CYS A 954 -14.58 -20.45 16.86
C CYS A 954 -13.63 -20.42 18.07
N LYS A 955 -12.45 -21.03 17.94
CA LYS A 955 -11.34 -20.95 18.89
C LYS A 955 -10.05 -20.62 18.15
N ARG A 956 -9.08 -20.06 18.88
CA ARG A 956 -7.73 -19.84 18.35
C ARG A 956 -7.06 -21.18 18.08
N LYS A 957 -6.47 -21.34 16.88
CA LYS A 957 -5.66 -22.51 16.52
C LYS A 957 -4.48 -22.66 17.49
N VAL A 958 -4.20 -23.89 17.90
CA VAL A 958 -3.04 -24.28 18.71
C VAL A 958 -1.93 -24.68 17.75
N LEU A 959 -0.74 -24.12 17.97
CA LEU A 959 0.44 -24.47 17.19
C LEU A 959 1.17 -25.61 17.89
N ASP A 960 1.29 -26.76 17.22
CA ASP A 960 1.84 -27.99 17.77
C ASP A 960 3.33 -27.83 18.11
N THR A 961 3.69 -28.09 19.37
CA THR A 961 5.07 -28.03 19.88
C THR A 961 5.56 -29.43 20.22
N GLU A 962 5.51 -30.33 19.25
CA GLU A 962 5.77 -31.78 19.41
C GLU A 962 4.76 -32.50 20.32
N TYR A 963 3.59 -31.90 20.56
CA TYR A 963 2.53 -32.48 21.37
C TYR A 963 1.96 -33.73 20.72
N LEU A 964 1.63 -33.69 19.43
CA LEU A 964 1.13 -34.86 18.73
C LEU A 964 2.14 -36.02 18.72
N LYS A 965 3.43 -35.69 18.64
CA LYS A 965 4.53 -36.67 18.71
C LYS A 965 4.65 -37.29 20.10
N SER A 966 4.47 -36.51 21.16
CA SER A 966 4.54 -37.01 22.55
C SER A 966 3.45 -38.05 22.87
N LEU A 967 2.31 -38.01 22.17
CA LEU A 967 1.22 -38.99 22.35
C LEU A 967 1.58 -40.42 21.90
N TRP A 968 2.67 -40.61 21.15
CA TRP A 968 3.18 -41.93 20.79
C TRP A 968 3.95 -42.61 21.93
N ARG A 969 4.31 -41.88 22.98
CA ARG A 969 5.08 -42.45 24.09
C ARG A 969 4.17 -43.27 25.01
N GLU A 970 4.71 -44.35 25.55
CA GLU A 970 3.98 -45.25 26.44
C GLU A 970 3.64 -44.60 27.80
N ASN A 971 4.40 -43.59 28.22
CA ASN A 971 4.17 -42.85 29.46
C ASN A 971 3.10 -41.75 29.33
N VAL A 972 2.43 -41.60 28.17
CA VAL A 972 1.40 -40.56 27.95
C VAL A 972 0.05 -41.21 27.62
N GLU A 973 -0.95 -40.90 28.44
CA GLU A 973 -2.33 -41.34 28.26
C GLU A 973 -3.25 -40.13 28.08
N LEU A 974 -3.95 -40.05 26.95
CA LEU A 974 -4.95 -39.00 26.66
C LEU A 974 -6.36 -39.55 26.86
N VAL A 975 -7.11 -38.96 27.80
CA VAL A 975 -8.48 -39.35 28.15
C VAL A 975 -9.44 -38.23 27.74
N SER A 976 -10.34 -38.53 26.80
CA SER A 976 -11.39 -37.59 26.34
C SER A 976 -12.82 -38.04 26.65
N ASN A 977 -13.05 -39.35 26.76
CA ASN A 977 -14.39 -39.93 26.82
C ASN A 977 -14.88 -40.16 28.25
N ASP A 978 -14.01 -39.97 29.25
CA ASP A 978 -14.29 -40.20 30.66
C ASP A 978 -13.81 -39.00 31.50
N PRO A 979 -14.69 -38.02 31.76
CA PRO A 979 -14.31 -36.79 32.45
C PRO A 979 -14.02 -37.05 33.93
N VAL A 980 -13.21 -36.17 34.53
CA VAL A 980 -12.94 -36.17 35.98
C VAL A 980 -14.21 -35.73 36.72
N ASP A 981 -14.58 -36.50 37.74
CA ASP A 981 -15.72 -36.23 38.63
C ASP A 981 -15.26 -35.44 39.86
N ARG A 982 -14.21 -35.92 40.55
CA ARG A 982 -13.65 -35.29 41.75
C ARG A 982 -12.16 -35.59 41.93
N ILE A 983 -11.50 -34.79 42.75
CA ILE A 983 -10.14 -35.03 43.25
C ILE A 983 -10.24 -35.75 44.60
N THR A 984 -9.40 -36.76 44.81
CA THR A 984 -9.28 -37.48 46.09
C THR A 984 -7.95 -37.13 46.76
N GLU A 985 -7.68 -37.66 47.95
CA GLU A 985 -6.40 -37.37 48.63
C GLU A 985 -5.16 -37.82 47.82
N THR A 986 -5.30 -38.83 46.97
CA THR A 986 -4.20 -39.52 46.27
C THR A 986 -4.24 -39.40 44.74
N GLY A 987 -5.23 -38.71 44.17
CA GLY A 987 -5.40 -38.62 42.72
C GLY A 987 -6.73 -38.06 42.26
N VAL A 988 -7.25 -38.57 41.15
CA VAL A 988 -8.54 -38.16 40.58
C VAL A 988 -9.44 -39.37 40.31
N VAL A 989 -10.74 -39.21 40.50
CA VAL A 989 -11.76 -40.20 40.17
C VAL A 989 -12.51 -39.70 38.94
N THR A 990 -12.63 -40.54 37.92
CA THR A 990 -13.42 -40.23 36.73
C THR A 990 -14.89 -40.61 36.91
N ARG A 991 -15.75 -40.16 36.00
CA ARG A 991 -17.19 -40.45 36.05
C ARG A 991 -17.51 -41.93 35.89
N SER A 992 -16.67 -42.70 35.21
CA SER A 992 -16.79 -44.17 35.14
C SER A 992 -16.46 -44.89 36.45
N GLY A 993 -15.90 -44.18 37.44
CA GLY A 993 -15.41 -44.74 38.70
C GLY A 993 -13.94 -45.17 38.65
N ARG A 994 -13.22 -44.92 37.54
CA ARG A 994 -11.79 -45.21 37.45
C ARG A 994 -11.00 -44.24 38.33
N GLU A 995 -10.18 -44.80 39.21
CA GLU A 995 -9.22 -44.02 40.00
C GLU A 995 -7.88 -43.90 39.26
N VAL A 996 -7.37 -42.67 39.17
CA VAL A 996 -6.06 -42.35 38.59
C VAL A 996 -5.21 -41.70 39.67
N ARG A 997 -4.18 -42.42 40.13
CA ARG A 997 -3.19 -41.91 41.09
C ARG A 997 -2.44 -40.73 40.49
N ALA A 998 -2.18 -39.71 41.31
CA ALA A 998 -1.39 -38.55 40.93
C ALA A 998 -0.55 -38.06 42.11
N ASP A 999 0.76 -37.91 41.91
CA ASP A 999 1.65 -37.21 42.84
C ASP A 999 1.53 -35.68 42.62
N ALA A 1000 1.13 -35.25 41.42
CA ALA A 1000 0.78 -33.87 41.12
C ALA A 1000 -0.38 -33.73 40.11
N VAL A 1001 -1.14 -32.64 40.26
CA VAL A 1001 -2.19 -32.22 39.33
C VAL A 1001 -1.84 -30.85 38.75
N VAL A 1002 -1.59 -30.80 37.44
CA VAL A 1002 -1.28 -29.56 36.72
C VAL A 1002 -2.55 -29.05 36.03
N LEU A 1003 -3.00 -27.87 36.42
CA LEU A 1003 -4.19 -27.24 35.86
C LEU A 1003 -3.82 -26.43 34.62
N ALA A 1004 -4.23 -26.89 33.45
CA ALA A 1004 -4.13 -26.19 32.17
C ALA A 1004 -5.52 -25.75 31.67
N ILE A 1005 -6.32 -25.20 32.60
CA ILE A 1005 -7.74 -24.88 32.42
C ILE A 1005 -8.02 -23.43 31.99
N GLY A 1006 -6.98 -22.62 31.82
CA GLY A 1006 -7.07 -21.27 31.23
C GLY A 1006 -7.20 -20.15 32.24
N PHE A 1007 -7.89 -19.07 31.87
CA PHE A 1007 -7.97 -17.83 32.64
C PHE A 1007 -9.43 -17.40 32.83
N ALA A 1008 -9.71 -16.59 33.86
CA ALA A 1008 -11.03 -16.04 34.15
C ALA A 1008 -11.37 -14.87 33.20
N THR A 1009 -11.55 -15.16 31.90
CA THR A 1009 -11.73 -14.12 30.87
C THR A 1009 -13.05 -13.37 30.90
N GLN A 1010 -14.05 -13.86 31.65
CA GLN A 1010 -15.37 -13.23 31.78
C GLN A 1010 -15.39 -12.11 32.82
N GLN A 1011 -14.47 -12.14 33.79
CA GLN A 1011 -14.36 -11.13 34.85
C GLN A 1011 -13.36 -10.05 34.43
N MET A 1012 -13.80 -9.17 33.52
CA MET A 1012 -12.96 -8.09 32.98
C MET A 1012 -12.51 -7.13 34.08
N LEU A 1013 -11.22 -6.79 34.11
CA LEU A 1013 -10.60 -5.85 35.05
C LEU A 1013 -10.67 -6.24 36.55
N CYS A 1014 -11.18 -7.42 36.88
CA CYS A 1014 -11.17 -7.99 38.23
C CYS A 1014 -9.72 -8.23 38.71
N PRO A 1015 -9.39 -7.99 40.00
CA PRO A 1015 -10.26 -7.59 41.12
C PRO A 1015 -10.37 -6.07 41.33
N MET A 1016 -9.89 -5.25 40.39
CA MET A 1016 -9.90 -3.80 40.52
C MET A 1016 -11.32 -3.24 40.36
N GLU A 1017 -11.70 -2.33 41.25
CA GLU A 1017 -12.98 -1.61 41.17
C GLU A 1017 -12.79 -0.31 40.37
N ILE A 1018 -13.56 -0.15 39.29
CA ILE A 1018 -13.60 1.08 38.49
C ILE A 1018 -14.96 1.73 38.66
N VAL A 1019 -15.00 2.97 39.14
CA VAL A 1019 -16.21 3.74 39.41
C VAL A 1019 -16.24 4.97 38.51
N GLY A 1020 -17.26 5.06 37.66
CA GLY A 1020 -17.44 6.13 36.68
C GLY A 1020 -18.18 7.33 37.27
N ARG A 1021 -18.89 8.05 36.39
CA ARG A 1021 -19.78 9.14 36.80
C ARG A 1021 -20.88 8.64 37.73
N GLU A 1022 -21.38 9.56 38.57
CA GLU A 1022 -22.52 9.34 39.46
C GLU A 1022 -22.30 8.17 40.45
N GLY A 1023 -21.05 7.74 40.67
CA GLY A 1023 -20.70 6.66 41.59
C GLY A 1023 -21.01 5.25 41.06
N VAL A 1024 -21.38 5.11 39.78
CA VAL A 1024 -21.74 3.80 39.20
C VAL A 1024 -20.49 2.98 38.91
N SER A 1025 -20.43 1.75 39.43
CA SER A 1025 -19.31 0.84 39.16
C SER A 1025 -19.37 0.27 37.74
N LEU A 1026 -18.23 -0.16 37.21
CA LEU A 1026 -18.16 -0.71 35.85
C LEU A 1026 -18.96 -2.00 35.69
N ASN A 1027 -18.96 -2.86 36.71
CA ASN A 1027 -19.75 -4.09 36.70
C ASN A 1027 -21.25 -3.77 36.73
N GLU A 1028 -21.67 -2.86 37.61
CA GLU A 1028 -23.06 -2.40 37.68
C GLU A 1028 -23.51 -1.74 36.37
N HIS A 1029 -22.64 -0.96 35.72
CA HIS A 1029 -22.91 -0.38 34.41
C HIS A 1029 -23.20 -1.47 33.36
N TRP A 1030 -22.39 -2.53 33.29
CA TRP A 1030 -22.65 -3.63 32.35
C TRP A 1030 -23.87 -4.48 32.75
N ASP A 1031 -24.10 -4.70 34.04
CA ASP A 1031 -25.29 -5.43 34.51
C ASP A 1031 -26.58 -4.69 34.11
N THR A 1032 -26.59 -3.37 34.25
CA THR A 1032 -27.75 -2.52 33.94
C THR A 1032 -27.93 -2.25 32.44
N THR A 1033 -26.85 -1.95 31.72
CA THR A 1033 -26.96 -1.52 30.30
C THR A 1033 -26.89 -2.68 29.30
N THR A 1034 -26.23 -3.78 29.66
CA THR A 1034 -25.91 -4.88 28.74
C THR A 1034 -26.13 -6.26 29.34
N GLN A 1035 -26.92 -6.38 30.41
CA GLN A 1035 -27.27 -7.66 31.06
C GLN A 1035 -26.03 -8.47 31.47
N GLY A 1036 -24.99 -7.77 31.96
CA GLY A 1036 -23.73 -8.36 32.41
C GLY A 1036 -22.74 -8.67 31.29
N VAL A 1037 -23.05 -8.32 30.04
CA VAL A 1037 -22.14 -8.50 28.91
C VAL A 1037 -21.22 -7.28 28.78
N ALA A 1038 -19.92 -7.48 28.93
CA ALA A 1038 -18.97 -6.39 28.79
C ALA A 1038 -19.06 -5.73 27.38
N GLN A 1039 -19.24 -4.40 27.34
CA GLN A 1039 -19.33 -3.61 26.11
C GLN A 1039 -18.43 -2.36 26.18
N ALA A 1040 -17.83 -2.01 25.04
CA ALA A 1040 -17.05 -0.79 24.87
C ALA A 1040 -17.13 -0.29 23.42
N TYR A 1041 -17.14 1.03 23.23
CA TYR A 1041 -17.08 1.67 21.92
C TYR A 1041 -15.68 1.50 21.30
N PHE A 1042 -15.66 0.96 20.07
CA PHE A 1042 -14.44 0.48 19.39
C PHE A 1042 -13.55 -0.44 20.23
N GLY A 1043 -14.11 -1.04 21.30
CA GLY A 1043 -13.36 -1.88 22.22
C GLY A 1043 -12.40 -1.15 23.17
N THR A 1044 -12.46 0.19 23.26
CA THR A 1044 -11.49 0.98 24.06
C THR A 1044 -12.14 1.84 25.13
N VAL A 1045 -13.30 2.45 24.86
CA VAL A 1045 -13.92 3.44 25.75
C VAL A 1045 -15.33 3.04 26.13
N ILE A 1046 -15.77 3.40 27.33
CA ILE A 1046 -17.06 2.98 27.88
C ILE A 1046 -17.86 4.24 28.23
N PRO A 1047 -19.15 4.33 27.86
CA PRO A 1047 -20.02 5.44 28.26
C PRO A 1047 -20.00 5.64 29.78
N SER A 1048 -20.04 6.90 30.23
CA SER A 1048 -19.98 7.25 31.67
C SER A 1048 -18.63 7.01 32.37
N PHE A 1049 -17.59 6.55 31.67
CA PHE A 1049 -16.21 6.46 32.18
C PHE A 1049 -15.28 7.40 31.39
N PRO A 1050 -15.35 8.72 31.61
CA PRO A 1050 -14.58 9.70 30.84
C PRO A 1050 -13.07 9.55 31.06
N ASN A 1051 -12.28 9.79 30.01
CA ASN A 1051 -10.81 9.66 30.03
C ASN A 1051 -10.28 8.29 30.51
N PHE A 1052 -11.12 7.27 30.58
CA PHE A 1052 -10.72 5.90 30.84
C PHE A 1052 -10.63 5.13 29.53
N PHE A 1053 -9.50 4.48 29.31
CA PHE A 1053 -9.23 3.71 28.11
C PHE A 1053 -8.82 2.29 28.49
N ILE A 1054 -9.31 1.32 27.75
CA ILE A 1054 -8.95 -0.08 27.92
C ILE A 1054 -8.19 -0.54 26.69
N LEU A 1055 -6.97 -1.02 26.89
CA LEU A 1055 -6.13 -1.59 25.84
C LEU A 1055 -6.29 -3.11 25.82
N SER A 1056 -6.45 -3.66 24.61
CA SER A 1056 -6.35 -5.10 24.35
C SER A 1056 -7.35 -6.01 25.09
N THR A 1057 -8.45 -5.45 25.61
CA THR A 1057 -9.43 -6.22 26.40
C THR A 1057 -10.67 -6.58 25.56
N PHE A 1058 -11.07 -5.73 24.62
CA PHE A 1058 -12.02 -6.07 23.56
C PHE A 1058 -11.27 -6.25 22.23
N LYS A 1059 -11.77 -7.13 21.34
CA LYS A 1059 -11.12 -7.43 20.06
C LYS A 1059 -10.89 -6.15 19.23
N HIS A 1060 -9.66 -5.65 19.23
CA HIS A 1060 -9.16 -4.70 18.25
C HIS A 1060 -8.84 -5.44 16.95
N THR A 1061 -9.88 -5.74 16.20
CA THR A 1061 -9.83 -6.17 14.79
C THR A 1061 -11.22 -5.84 14.26
N LYS A 1062 -11.33 -5.35 13.02
CA LYS A 1062 -12.60 -4.89 12.41
C LYS A 1062 -13.69 -5.98 12.46
N PHE A 1063 -14.36 -6.11 13.59
CA PHE A 1063 -15.67 -6.68 13.72
C PHE A 1063 -16.61 -5.48 13.66
N GLN A 1064 -17.20 -5.26 12.48
CA GLN A 1064 -18.53 -4.69 12.45
C GLN A 1064 -19.42 -5.68 13.23
N THR A 1065 -19.67 -5.41 14.50
CA THR A 1065 -20.98 -5.77 15.05
C THR A 1065 -21.98 -5.08 14.14
N TYR A 1066 -22.65 -5.86 13.29
CA TYR A 1066 -23.90 -5.46 12.67
C TYR A 1066 -24.90 -5.22 13.82
N THR A 1067 -24.83 -4.05 14.45
CA THR A 1067 -26.01 -3.49 15.10
C THR A 1067 -26.92 -3.06 13.97
N ASN A 1068 -27.95 -3.85 13.71
CA ASN A 1068 -29.05 -3.45 12.85
C ASN A 1068 -29.56 -2.09 13.36
N PRO A 1069 -29.57 -1.01 12.55
CA PRO A 1069 -30.06 0.30 12.99
C PRO A 1069 -31.56 0.28 13.35
N ALA A 1070 -32.27 -0.81 13.06
CA ALA A 1070 -33.71 -0.94 13.25
C ALA A 1070 -34.16 -1.33 14.68
N GLN A 1071 -33.25 -1.51 15.65
CA GLN A 1071 -33.64 -1.85 17.03
C GLN A 1071 -33.68 -0.65 18.01
N TRP A 1072 -33.56 0.58 17.50
CA TRP A 1072 -33.77 1.81 18.29
C TRP A 1072 -35.21 2.33 18.15
N ALA A 1073 -36.19 1.42 18.22
CA ALA A 1073 -37.59 1.79 18.42
C ALA A 1073 -37.96 1.50 19.88
N PRO A 1074 -38.48 2.48 20.64
CA PRO A 1074 -39.01 2.20 21.97
C PRO A 1074 -40.17 1.20 21.82
N THR A 1075 -40.10 0.08 22.53
CA THR A 1075 -41.23 -0.84 22.66
C THR A 1075 -42.31 -0.15 23.50
N PRO A 1076 -43.56 -0.04 23.00
CA PRO A 1076 -44.66 0.46 23.81
C PRO A 1076 -45.05 -0.59 24.85
N SER A 1077 -45.33 -0.13 26.06
CA SER A 1077 -45.87 -0.90 27.19
C SER A 1077 -47.15 -1.67 26.81
N PRO A 1078 -47.40 -2.86 27.42
CA PRO A 1078 -48.54 -3.68 27.07
C PRO A 1078 -49.83 -3.11 27.67
N ALA A 1079 -50.78 -2.72 26.81
CA ALA A 1079 -52.17 -2.49 27.19
C ALA A 1079 -53.06 -3.51 26.47
N THR A 1080 -53.59 -4.42 27.28
CA THR A 1080 -54.78 -5.28 27.15
C THR A 1080 -55.68 -5.14 25.91
N SER A 1081 -55.94 -6.30 25.30
CA SER A 1081 -57.04 -6.77 24.42
C SER A 1081 -58.44 -6.14 24.69
N PRO A 1082 -59.41 -6.20 23.75
CA PRO A 1082 -59.64 -7.22 22.70
C PRO A 1082 -59.53 -6.77 21.24
#